data_AF-N4TFC6-F1
#
_entry.id   AF-N4TFC6-F1
#
_cell.length_a   1.000
_cell.length_b   1.000
_cell.length_c   1.000
_cell.angle_alpha   90.00
_cell.angle_beta   90.00
_cell.angle_gamma   90.00
#
_symmetry.space_group_name_H-M   'P 1'
#
loop_
_entity.id
_entity.type
_entity.pdbx_description
1 polymer ?
#
loop_
_entity_poly.entity_id
_entity_poly.type
_entity_poly.pdbx_seq_one_letter_code
_entity_poly.pdbx_strand_id
1 'polypeptide(L)'
;MDDLLTPVSTTYLKPRNEPEPLFTEVKPASTQKKPASISDKSTPDEIIDALKSQPDYDTLISVLNFLNNPKSASSNFSFSTPNPKTASIIHLLVSEIASNYWTLLLEGNIEDDAKGKTELPRDADLFLGCLRSLTGLNAVITQLRVLIQESRLGGKEEKRVDLSINAGILLSILSSIIGSARSIPTMWSSSTKGISNAALQRVQCQKLASILTNGQIVSIAAEALEAMGRDQVDDGVHWIADGLRYSRWVGNAIVSWVHSSPEPDGMTFACELFQKSLSLHHSETLIKIAIDGLLLSKRNSISTFIQLALSQHRTSKKVFHILLQHLSQKYLNRLSLEDTHPDDKVSAVARLLMEVALNDETRRDVLINWCASSSGAGVGDGVGIRRAVVAALAQDREAITAVLEKSIAQFGDELYIRHSAMLQQDAHAQILLLAAGYVHRVSPMKLTLLMRVGTYMNTISNRIGSTQPRAQFLGLVVGESLSALIDDKKQRLDFKMGQTETEEAQQLKSLTKVSDRVGPIDPILFDHAIETVPQKRKPSTPSEALQKKAKQKKKPVVTEAKPKAIIEEIDSSEEDDDLAPYSKDSDPEDSDDDATLVQRNKPKPPVYIRDLISYFRDSESYDKQLLALQTAPILIRRKANYGTEVSFHADELAGLLVGIQDKFEIENFDDLRLHGMVALVVSQPKTMAPWFARTFFEGDYSLHQRTSILVTLGLSARELAGFEVSQYQSAAAFPSKRLPEKMEQLYIGSVNDSSTLPSSQLKALPSTALENISQSLTSSFLAPLAAEAADANTGPDILKLQSFTARYKSKSSSKPRMRAIPNTTAALLATSFFSPLTAHFQVALRSAKPIILNHALLALYLQTLGIVVHAAGPSTLSLPQLTAELWDLLLGVRVHVFGDLGAMKGWLVAMASLLEVNGGSMRRLCETQGREVMETREWVAMVFDKTRGEDGGEENEVKMLAAGVLIRLGEAIERYQALLMGDLVGFQ
;
A
#
# COMPACT_ATOMS: atom_id res chain seq x y z
N MET A 1 -89.00 6.66 0.69
CA MET A 1 -89.89 7.50 1.51
C MET A 1 -89.13 7.76 2.80
N ASP A 2 -88.57 8.91 3.12
CA ASP A 2 -88.44 10.25 2.55
C ASP A 2 -87.06 10.72 3.10
N ASP A 3 -86.11 11.23 2.32
CA ASP A 3 -86.04 12.63 1.93
C ASP A 3 -85.12 12.77 0.70
N LEU A 4 -85.76 13.13 -0.42
CA LEU A 4 -85.15 13.74 -1.59
C LEU A 4 -84.99 15.25 -1.35
N LEU A 5 -84.15 15.89 -2.19
CA LEU A 5 -83.99 17.33 -2.46
C LEU A 5 -82.74 17.93 -1.75
N THR A 6 -81.66 18.30 -2.43
CA THR A 6 -81.61 19.26 -3.54
C THR A 6 -80.26 19.23 -4.31
N PRO A 7 -80.21 19.78 -5.54
CA PRO A 7 -79.32 19.34 -6.61
C PRO A 7 -78.11 20.26 -6.92
N VAL A 8 -77.16 19.65 -7.63
CA VAL A 8 -75.96 20.20 -8.27
C VAL A 8 -76.34 21.11 -9.46
N SER A 9 -75.78 22.33 -9.54
CA SER A 9 -75.86 23.18 -10.73
C SER A 9 -74.53 23.25 -11.47
N THR A 10 -74.56 22.84 -12.73
CA THR A 10 -73.49 22.86 -13.73
C THR A 10 -73.32 24.26 -14.33
N THR A 11 -72.08 24.64 -14.70
CA THR A 11 -71.85 25.75 -15.64
C THR A 11 -70.86 25.34 -16.73
N TYR A 12 -71.18 25.79 -17.94
CA TYR A 12 -70.73 25.29 -19.24
C TYR A 12 -69.37 25.86 -19.69
N LEU A 13 -68.60 25.04 -20.41
CA LEU A 13 -67.49 25.39 -21.30
C LEU A 13 -68.03 26.05 -22.59
N LYS A 14 -67.58 27.21 -23.08
CA LYS A 14 -66.42 27.54 -23.97
C LYS A 14 -66.82 28.85 -24.75
N PRO A 15 -65.95 29.64 -25.45
CA PRO A 15 -64.77 29.20 -26.20
C PRO A 15 -63.52 30.13 -26.16
N ARG A 16 -62.48 29.66 -26.85
CA ARG A 16 -61.13 30.18 -27.08
C ARG A 16 -61.10 31.05 -28.36
N ASN A 17 -60.31 32.13 -28.34
CA ASN A 17 -59.62 32.89 -29.43
C ASN A 17 -59.35 34.31 -28.87
N GLU A 18 -58.22 35.01 -28.95
CA GLU A 18 -56.83 34.87 -29.44
C GLU A 18 -56.02 36.02 -28.74
N PRO A 19 -54.69 36.13 -28.86
CA PRO A 19 -53.80 36.74 -27.85
C PRO A 19 -53.48 38.23 -28.06
N GLU A 20 -53.27 38.98 -26.97
CA GLU A 20 -52.73 40.35 -26.98
C GLU A 20 -51.90 40.60 -25.69
N PRO A 21 -50.94 41.53 -25.67
CA PRO A 21 -49.50 41.21 -25.66
C PRO A 21 -48.83 41.20 -24.27
N LEU A 22 -47.68 40.51 -24.20
CA LEU A 22 -46.66 40.69 -23.15
C LEU A 22 -46.28 42.18 -23.03
N PHE A 23 -46.09 42.62 -21.78
CA PHE A 23 -45.68 43.97 -21.33
C PHE A 23 -46.84 44.95 -21.04
N THR A 24 -47.37 44.85 -19.82
CA THR A 24 -48.01 45.97 -19.13
C THR A 24 -47.08 46.46 -18.02
N GLU A 25 -46.68 47.74 -18.10
CA GLU A 25 -46.02 48.47 -17.02
C GLU A 25 -46.88 48.43 -15.74
N VAL A 26 -46.31 47.90 -14.66
CA VAL A 26 -46.92 48.00 -13.33
C VAL A 26 -46.70 49.42 -12.82
N LYS A 27 -47.77 50.22 -12.80
CA LYS A 27 -47.82 51.48 -12.04
C LYS A 27 -47.56 51.18 -10.55
N PRO A 28 -46.78 52.03 -9.84
CA PRO A 28 -46.38 51.74 -8.48
C PRO A 28 -47.58 51.90 -7.54
N ALA A 29 -48.08 50.79 -7.02
CA ALA A 29 -49.09 50.81 -5.97
C ALA A 29 -48.39 50.95 -4.61
N SER A 30 -48.67 52.08 -3.96
CA SER A 30 -48.77 52.22 -2.50
C SER A 30 -47.51 51.90 -1.67
N THR A 31 -46.78 52.96 -1.31
CA THR A 31 -46.05 53.16 -0.04
C THR A 31 -45.99 51.94 0.89
N GLN A 32 -45.01 51.08 0.66
CA GLN A 32 -44.48 50.24 1.72
C GLN A 32 -43.78 51.17 2.72
N LYS A 33 -44.05 50.97 4.02
CA LYS A 33 -43.28 51.62 5.09
C LYS A 33 -41.81 51.33 4.84
N LYS A 34 -40.98 52.39 4.75
CA LYS A 34 -39.52 52.26 4.75
C LYS A 34 -39.11 51.30 5.89
N PRO A 35 -38.38 50.20 5.62
CA PRO A 35 -37.76 49.44 6.69
C PRO A 35 -36.77 50.35 7.42
N ALA A 36 -36.78 50.30 8.75
CA ALA A 36 -35.94 51.14 9.59
C ALA A 36 -34.47 50.92 9.22
N SER A 37 -33.75 52.01 8.94
CA SER A 37 -32.30 51.98 8.79
C SER A 37 -31.68 51.49 10.10
N ILE A 38 -31.17 50.28 10.11
CA ILE A 38 -30.39 49.73 11.22
C ILE A 38 -29.19 50.66 11.43
N SER A 39 -29.04 51.17 12.65
CA SER A 39 -27.96 52.07 13.03
C SER A 39 -27.07 51.40 14.07
N ASP A 40 -25.89 51.95 14.35
CA ASP A 40 -24.86 51.43 15.28
C ASP A 40 -25.33 51.20 16.74
N LYS A 41 -26.64 51.34 17.05
CA LYS A 41 -27.26 51.18 18.38
C LYS A 41 -28.53 50.31 18.40
N SER A 42 -28.78 49.49 17.36
CA SER A 42 -29.95 48.62 17.33
C SER A 42 -29.92 47.51 18.41
N THR A 43 -31.07 47.25 19.02
CA THR A 43 -31.21 46.22 20.06
C THR A 43 -31.29 44.82 19.45
N PRO A 44 -30.86 43.73 20.16
CA PRO A 44 -30.89 42.37 19.61
C PRO A 44 -32.31 41.88 19.26
N ASP A 45 -33.35 42.48 19.86
CA ASP A 45 -34.74 42.13 19.55
C ASP A 45 -35.22 42.78 18.24
N GLU A 46 -34.76 44.00 17.92
CA GLU A 46 -35.00 44.64 16.61
C GLU A 46 -34.38 43.87 15.45
N ILE A 47 -33.22 43.23 15.69
CA ILE A 47 -32.53 42.39 14.69
C ILE A 47 -33.32 41.11 14.43
N ILE A 48 -33.88 40.49 15.47
CA ILE A 48 -34.71 39.28 15.33
C ILE A 48 -35.98 39.59 14.53
N ASP A 49 -36.62 40.73 14.79
CA ASP A 49 -37.83 41.15 14.08
C ASP A 49 -37.54 41.54 12.62
N ALA A 50 -36.37 42.13 12.35
CA ALA A 50 -35.90 42.41 10.99
C ALA A 50 -35.62 41.12 10.19
N LEU A 51 -35.02 40.10 10.81
CA LEU A 51 -34.72 38.82 10.12
C LEU A 51 -35.99 38.00 9.84
N LYS A 52 -36.96 38.00 10.78
CA LYS A 52 -38.27 37.33 10.59
C LYS A 52 -39.13 37.97 9.49
N SER A 53 -38.89 39.24 9.17
CA SER A 53 -39.66 39.98 8.16
C SER A 53 -39.12 39.83 6.73
N GLN A 54 -38.15 38.93 6.50
CA GLN A 54 -37.49 38.70 5.21
C GLN A 54 -36.90 40.00 4.62
N PRO A 55 -35.73 40.44 5.13
CA PRO A 55 -35.17 41.76 4.84
C PRO A 55 -34.68 41.91 3.39
N ASP A 56 -34.80 43.12 2.81
CA ASP A 56 -34.18 43.48 1.53
C ASP A 56 -32.64 43.28 1.58
N TYR A 57 -32.00 42.97 0.45
CA TYR A 57 -30.56 42.63 0.35
C TYR A 57 -29.64 43.64 1.07
N ASP A 58 -29.85 44.95 0.87
CA ASP A 58 -29.05 46.00 1.53
C ASP A 58 -29.25 46.05 3.05
N THR A 59 -30.47 45.73 3.51
CA THR A 59 -30.78 45.67 4.94
C THR A 59 -30.17 44.43 5.57
N LEU A 60 -30.15 43.29 4.87
CA LEU A 60 -29.46 42.07 5.31
C LEU A 60 -27.95 42.29 5.45
N ILE A 61 -27.30 42.93 4.47
CA ILE A 61 -25.86 43.25 4.54
C ILE A 61 -25.56 44.20 5.71
N SER A 62 -26.45 45.16 5.97
CA SER A 62 -26.32 46.06 7.12
C SER A 62 -26.42 45.31 8.45
N VAL A 63 -27.34 44.33 8.57
CA VAL A 63 -27.40 43.42 9.73
C VAL A 63 -26.12 42.60 9.88
N LEU A 64 -25.63 41.99 8.80
CA LEU A 64 -24.42 41.14 8.84
C LEU A 64 -23.17 41.95 9.21
N ASN A 65 -23.04 43.18 8.72
CA ASN A 65 -21.97 44.09 9.11
C ASN A 65 -22.05 44.47 10.59
N PHE A 66 -23.25 44.70 11.13
CA PHE A 66 -23.45 44.98 12.55
C PHE A 66 -23.04 43.79 13.42
N LEU A 67 -23.39 42.56 13.03
CA LEU A 67 -23.07 41.34 13.78
C LEU A 67 -21.57 41.01 13.79
N ASN A 68 -20.85 41.33 12.72
CA ASN A 68 -19.40 41.09 12.60
C ASN A 68 -18.52 42.21 13.18
N ASN A 69 -19.06 43.38 13.51
CA ASN A 69 -18.27 44.52 13.95
C ASN A 69 -18.01 44.50 15.47
N PRO A 70 -16.75 44.30 15.94
CA PRO A 70 -16.44 44.21 17.37
C PRO A 70 -16.62 45.53 18.12
N LYS A 71 -16.76 46.67 17.41
CA LYS A 71 -16.95 48.01 18.00
C LYS A 71 -18.41 48.32 18.35
N SER A 72 -19.37 47.52 17.88
CA SER A 72 -20.80 47.71 18.14
C SER A 72 -21.30 47.04 19.43
N ALA A 73 -20.36 46.54 20.24
CA ALA A 73 -20.64 46.05 21.59
C ALA A 73 -21.06 47.22 22.49
N SER A 74 -22.35 47.59 22.44
CA SER A 74 -22.99 48.20 23.59
C SER A 74 -22.76 47.28 24.80
N SER A 75 -22.66 47.85 26.01
CA SER A 75 -22.15 47.20 27.23
C SER A 75 -22.80 45.86 27.63
N ASN A 76 -23.85 45.39 26.93
CA ASN A 76 -24.68 44.25 27.29
C ASN A 76 -24.82 43.16 26.19
N PHE A 77 -24.23 43.31 25.00
CA PHE A 77 -24.37 42.29 23.93
C PHE A 77 -23.11 42.13 23.09
N SER A 78 -22.57 40.90 23.06
CA SER A 78 -21.52 40.50 22.12
C SER A 78 -21.95 39.23 21.38
N PHE A 79 -21.92 39.26 20.05
CA PHE A 79 -22.32 38.12 19.22
C PHE A 79 -21.43 36.88 19.43
N SER A 80 -20.20 37.09 19.91
CA SER A 80 -19.25 36.03 20.30
C SER A 80 -19.61 35.30 21.60
N THR A 81 -20.52 35.84 22.43
CA THR A 81 -20.94 35.17 23.67
C THR A 81 -22.16 34.26 23.45
N PRO A 82 -22.15 33.00 23.94
CA PRO A 82 -23.27 32.09 23.78
C PRO A 82 -24.45 32.54 24.66
N ASN A 83 -25.41 33.24 24.07
CA ASN A 83 -26.64 33.73 24.69
C ASN A 83 -27.87 33.14 23.95
N PRO A 84 -28.98 32.77 24.63
CA PRO A 84 -30.21 32.32 23.95
C PRO A 84 -30.65 33.24 22.80
N LYS A 85 -30.47 34.57 22.93
CA LYS A 85 -30.78 35.54 21.86
C LYS A 85 -29.85 35.42 20.65
N THR A 86 -28.57 35.11 20.86
CA THR A 86 -27.63 34.84 19.74
C THR A 86 -27.97 33.53 19.03
N ALA A 87 -28.39 32.50 19.78
CA ALA A 87 -28.79 31.22 19.21
C ALA A 87 -30.06 31.34 18.35
N SER A 88 -31.04 32.16 18.76
CA SER A 88 -32.24 32.42 17.95
C SER A 88 -31.93 33.17 16.66
N ILE A 89 -31.02 34.16 16.70
CA ILE A 89 -30.57 34.89 15.49
C ILE A 89 -29.89 33.92 14.51
N ILE A 90 -28.98 33.07 15.01
CA ILE A 90 -28.28 32.08 14.20
C ILE A 90 -29.24 31.05 13.59
N HIS A 91 -30.22 30.58 14.37
CA HIS A 91 -31.24 29.67 13.85
C HIS A 91 -32.08 30.30 12.72
N LEU A 92 -32.48 31.57 12.87
CA LEU A 92 -33.19 32.31 11.81
C LEU A 92 -32.33 32.47 10.55
N LEU A 93 -31.04 32.80 10.71
CA LEU A 93 -30.09 32.89 9.60
C LEU A 93 -29.96 31.57 8.83
N VAL A 94 -29.88 30.45 9.53
CA VAL A 94 -29.74 29.12 8.91
C VAL A 94 -31.06 28.60 8.33
N SER A 95 -32.20 28.90 8.98
CA SER A 95 -33.48 28.31 8.60
C SER A 95 -34.26 29.05 7.53
N GLU A 96 -34.25 30.39 7.57
CA GLU A 96 -35.10 31.21 6.71
C GLU A 96 -34.31 32.00 5.66
N ILE A 97 -33.05 32.33 5.97
CA ILE A 97 -32.22 33.22 5.14
C ILE A 97 -31.27 32.43 4.26
N ALA A 98 -30.67 31.35 4.77
CA ALA A 98 -29.71 30.54 4.02
C ALA A 98 -30.30 29.98 2.71
N SER A 99 -31.53 29.46 2.72
CA SER A 99 -32.19 28.90 1.52
C SER A 99 -32.47 29.94 0.44
N ASN A 100 -32.78 31.18 0.83
CA ASN A 100 -33.28 32.22 -0.07
C ASN A 100 -32.17 33.16 -0.58
N TYR A 101 -31.13 33.41 0.22
CA TYR A 101 -30.14 34.45 -0.07
C TYR A 101 -28.75 33.90 -0.41
N TRP A 102 -28.47 32.61 -0.19
CA TRP A 102 -27.11 32.07 -0.38
C TRP A 102 -26.62 32.15 -1.83
N THR A 103 -27.48 31.85 -2.81
CA THR A 103 -27.16 31.99 -4.24
C THR A 103 -26.91 33.45 -4.63
N LEU A 104 -27.72 34.38 -4.11
CA LEU A 104 -27.56 35.83 -4.31
C LEU A 104 -26.29 36.39 -3.65
N LEU A 105 -25.90 35.85 -2.50
CA LEU A 105 -24.66 36.23 -1.80
C LEU A 105 -23.40 35.75 -2.54
N LEU A 106 -23.50 34.67 -3.33
CA LEU A 106 -22.43 34.18 -4.18
C LEU A 106 -22.31 34.97 -5.50
N GLU A 107 -23.41 35.55 -5.99
CA GLU A 107 -23.45 36.39 -7.19
C GLU A 107 -23.13 37.88 -6.91
N GLY A 108 -23.20 38.31 -5.65
CA GLY A 108 -22.92 39.69 -5.23
C GLY A 108 -21.48 40.13 -5.51
N ASN A 109 -21.34 41.21 -6.30
CA ASN A 109 -20.10 41.91 -6.71
C ASN A 109 -19.15 41.16 -7.68
N ILE A 110 -19.61 40.95 -8.92
CA ILE A 110 -18.75 40.55 -10.06
C ILE A 110 -17.93 41.74 -10.63
N GLU A 111 -18.20 42.99 -10.22
CA GLU A 111 -17.68 44.16 -10.94
C GLU A 111 -16.22 44.60 -10.64
N ASP A 112 -15.49 44.03 -9.65
CA ASP A 112 -14.18 44.63 -9.28
C ASP A 112 -12.94 43.74 -9.05
N ASP A 113 -12.96 42.41 -9.26
CA ASP A 113 -11.74 41.59 -9.08
C ASP A 113 -11.28 40.82 -10.32
N ALA A 114 -10.61 41.54 -11.21
CA ALA A 114 -9.76 40.99 -12.28
C ALA A 114 -8.42 40.39 -11.78
N LYS A 115 -8.37 39.84 -10.55
CA LYS A 115 -7.16 39.20 -9.99
C LYS A 115 -7.49 37.90 -9.26
N GLY A 116 -7.24 36.79 -9.96
CA GLY A 116 -6.78 35.53 -9.35
C GLY A 116 -7.73 34.79 -8.41
N LYS A 117 -8.58 33.94 -8.98
CA LYS A 117 -9.25 32.75 -8.39
C LYS A 117 -8.69 32.27 -7.03
N THR A 118 -9.19 32.72 -5.87
CA THR A 118 -9.29 31.91 -4.61
C THR A 118 -10.03 32.56 -3.42
N GLU A 119 -10.72 33.69 -3.56
CA GLU A 119 -11.42 34.33 -2.43
C GLU A 119 -12.94 34.35 -2.66
N LEU A 120 -13.70 34.02 -1.61
CA LEU A 120 -15.17 34.08 -1.61
C LEU A 120 -15.62 35.56 -1.72
N PRO A 121 -16.77 35.86 -2.34
CA PRO A 121 -17.32 37.22 -2.36
C PRO A 121 -17.44 37.79 -0.95
N ARG A 122 -17.15 39.09 -0.80
CA ARG A 122 -17.12 39.79 0.49
C ARG A 122 -18.42 39.61 1.30
N ASP A 123 -19.55 39.59 0.63
CA ASP A 123 -20.88 39.47 1.25
C ASP A 123 -21.16 38.04 1.72
N ALA A 124 -20.73 37.04 0.96
CA ALA A 124 -20.73 35.65 1.41
C ALA A 124 -19.79 35.44 2.61
N ASP A 125 -18.62 36.07 2.63
CA ASP A 125 -17.68 35.99 3.75
C ASP A 125 -18.22 36.68 5.02
N LEU A 126 -19.02 37.75 4.89
CA LEU A 126 -19.73 38.36 6.01
C LEU A 126 -20.78 37.42 6.61
N PHE A 127 -21.58 36.78 5.75
CA PHE A 127 -22.56 35.76 6.18
C PHE A 127 -21.87 34.57 6.87
N LEU A 128 -20.80 34.06 6.28
CA LEU A 128 -20.00 32.97 6.86
C LEU A 128 -19.30 33.38 8.16
N GLY A 129 -18.87 34.63 8.29
CA GLY A 129 -18.30 35.17 9.53
C GLY A 129 -19.23 35.01 10.73
N CYS A 130 -20.54 35.20 10.51
CA CYS A 130 -21.57 34.99 11.55
C CYS A 130 -21.79 33.51 11.90
N LEU A 131 -21.64 32.61 10.92
CA LEU A 131 -21.83 31.16 11.08
C LEU A 131 -20.58 30.40 11.52
N ARG A 132 -19.37 30.99 11.42
CA ARG A 132 -18.09 30.46 11.93
C ARG A 132 -18.01 30.54 13.47
N SER A 133 -19.04 30.00 14.13
CA SER A 133 -19.16 29.86 15.58
C SER A 133 -19.64 28.44 15.92
N LEU A 134 -19.41 28.00 17.16
CA LEU A 134 -19.88 26.68 17.61
C LEU A 134 -21.40 26.52 17.53
N THR A 135 -22.15 27.59 17.80
CA THR A 135 -23.61 27.63 17.72
C THR A 135 -24.08 27.63 16.26
N GLY A 136 -23.39 28.35 15.37
CA GLY A 136 -23.64 28.34 13.92
C GLY A 136 -23.46 26.97 13.29
N LEU A 137 -22.32 26.33 13.55
CA LEU A 137 -22.03 25.00 13.02
C LEU A 137 -23.01 23.95 13.55
N ASN A 138 -23.40 24.01 14.83
CA ASN A 138 -24.45 23.13 15.35
C ASN A 138 -25.81 23.39 14.71
N ALA A 139 -26.20 24.64 14.49
CA ALA A 139 -27.48 24.99 13.87
C ALA A 139 -27.60 24.44 12.44
N VAL A 140 -26.55 24.59 11.62
CA VAL A 140 -26.48 24.02 10.26
C VAL A 140 -26.62 22.50 10.31
N ILE A 141 -25.89 21.83 11.22
CA ILE A 141 -25.96 20.38 11.38
C ILE A 141 -27.35 19.92 11.81
N THR A 142 -27.98 20.61 12.76
CA THR A 142 -29.33 20.24 13.22
C THR A 142 -30.37 20.44 12.13
N GLN A 143 -30.25 21.50 11.35
CA GLN A 143 -31.15 21.77 10.23
C GLN A 143 -31.01 20.73 9.11
N LEU A 144 -29.76 20.35 8.78
CA LEU A 144 -29.50 19.25 7.85
C LEU A 144 -30.15 17.94 8.33
N ARG A 145 -30.06 17.61 9.62
CA ARG A 145 -30.73 16.42 10.17
C ARG A 145 -32.26 16.47 10.03
N VAL A 146 -32.86 17.64 10.28
CA VAL A 146 -34.31 17.83 10.13
C VAL A 146 -34.72 17.59 8.67
N LEU A 147 -34.01 18.20 7.71
CA LEU A 147 -34.27 18.01 6.28
C LEU A 147 -34.07 16.56 5.82
N ILE A 148 -33.04 15.87 6.32
CA ILE A 148 -32.83 14.44 6.06
C ILE A 148 -33.99 13.61 6.61
N GLN A 149 -34.44 13.87 7.83
CA GLN A 149 -35.56 13.14 8.45
C GLN A 149 -36.87 13.37 7.70
N GLU A 150 -37.13 14.60 7.26
CA GLU A 150 -38.29 14.94 6.42
C GLU A 150 -38.24 14.27 5.05
N SER A 151 -37.05 14.19 4.43
CA SER A 151 -36.85 13.48 3.16
C SER A 151 -37.12 11.98 3.27
N ARG A 152 -36.91 11.37 4.44
CA ARG A 152 -37.20 9.95 4.72
C ARG A 152 -38.66 9.66 5.00
N LEU A 153 -39.39 10.63 5.57
CA LEU A 153 -40.81 10.52 5.86
C LEU A 153 -41.67 10.73 4.60
N GLY A 154 -41.12 11.38 3.56
CA GLY A 154 -41.70 11.41 2.23
C GLY A 154 -41.66 10.02 1.57
N GLY A 155 -42.81 9.53 1.10
CA GLY A 155 -42.89 8.25 0.39
C GLY A 155 -42.00 8.21 -0.86
N LYS A 156 -41.61 7.00 -1.29
CA LYS A 156 -40.67 6.74 -2.40
C LYS A 156 -41.08 7.31 -3.77
N GLU A 157 -42.24 7.96 -3.90
CA GLU A 157 -42.84 8.31 -5.19
C GLU A 157 -42.75 9.81 -5.55
N GLU A 158 -42.42 10.71 -4.62
CA GLU A 158 -42.18 12.14 -4.93
C GLU A 158 -40.99 12.70 -4.14
N LYS A 159 -39.78 12.63 -4.72
CA LYS A 159 -38.63 13.39 -4.21
C LYS A 159 -38.95 14.88 -4.37
N ARG A 160 -39.32 15.57 -3.29
CA ARG A 160 -39.52 17.02 -3.29
C ARG A 160 -38.19 17.72 -3.62
N VAL A 161 -38.10 18.27 -4.82
CA VAL A 161 -36.89 18.93 -5.37
C VAL A 161 -36.43 20.10 -4.48
N ASP A 162 -37.36 20.79 -3.81
CA ASP A 162 -37.07 21.91 -2.91
C ASP A 162 -36.26 21.49 -1.67
N LEU A 163 -36.51 20.30 -1.12
CA LEU A 163 -35.76 19.81 0.04
C LEU A 163 -34.33 19.42 -0.34
N SER A 164 -34.14 18.85 -1.54
CA SER A 164 -32.80 18.56 -2.06
C SER A 164 -32.01 19.83 -2.35
N ILE A 165 -32.63 20.87 -2.91
CA ILE A 165 -31.95 22.15 -3.17
C ILE A 165 -31.52 22.81 -1.85
N ASN A 166 -32.41 22.86 -0.86
CA ASN A 166 -32.11 23.43 0.46
C ASN A 166 -31.02 22.66 1.21
N ALA A 167 -31.03 21.31 1.14
CA ALA A 167 -29.96 20.49 1.71
C ALA A 167 -28.63 20.70 0.98
N GLY A 168 -28.63 20.82 -0.35
CA GLY A 168 -27.44 21.14 -1.16
C GLY A 168 -26.85 22.50 -0.81
N ILE A 169 -27.69 23.53 -0.65
CA ILE A 169 -27.30 24.87 -0.18
C ILE A 169 -26.65 24.78 1.19
N LEU A 170 -27.27 24.12 2.17
CA LEU A 170 -26.70 23.98 3.52
C LEU A 170 -25.40 23.18 3.53
N LEU A 171 -25.24 22.18 2.67
CA LEU A 171 -23.96 21.48 2.52
C LEU A 171 -22.88 22.38 1.88
N SER A 172 -23.24 23.24 0.94
CA SER A 172 -22.31 24.23 0.37
C SER A 172 -21.90 25.30 1.38
N ILE A 173 -22.82 25.72 2.25
CA ILE A 173 -22.55 26.59 3.41
C ILE A 173 -21.62 25.87 4.38
N LEU A 174 -21.89 24.61 4.70
CA LEU A 174 -21.02 23.81 5.56
C LEU A 174 -19.61 23.66 4.97
N SER A 175 -19.51 23.46 3.65
CA SER A 175 -18.24 23.41 2.89
C SER A 175 -17.45 24.69 3.01
N SER A 176 -18.11 25.84 2.86
CA SER A 176 -17.45 27.16 2.90
C SER A 176 -17.14 27.64 4.32
N ILE A 177 -17.89 27.22 5.33
CA ILE A 177 -17.56 27.44 6.75
C ILE A 177 -16.24 26.73 7.09
N ILE A 178 -16.13 25.45 6.70
CA ILE A 178 -15.04 24.56 7.12
C ILE A 178 -13.82 24.69 6.19
N GLY A 179 -14.04 24.83 4.88
CA GLY A 179 -13.02 24.67 3.83
C GLY A 179 -11.82 25.62 3.90
N SER A 180 -11.94 26.78 4.55
CA SER A 180 -10.80 27.67 4.76
C SER A 180 -9.81 27.10 5.79
N ALA A 181 -8.51 27.13 5.51
CA ALA A 181 -7.48 26.72 6.48
C ALA A 181 -7.50 27.55 7.79
N ARG A 182 -8.06 28.77 7.74
CA ARG A 182 -8.22 29.64 8.91
C ARG A 182 -9.51 29.39 9.70
N SER A 183 -10.39 28.49 9.23
CA SER A 183 -11.70 28.27 9.85
C SER A 183 -11.57 27.81 11.31
N ILE A 184 -10.71 26.84 11.62
CA ILE A 184 -10.49 26.34 13.00
C ILE A 184 -10.04 27.48 13.94
N PRO A 185 -8.96 28.24 13.66
CA PRO A 185 -8.57 29.37 14.49
C PRO A 185 -9.69 30.41 14.67
N THR A 186 -10.42 30.73 13.59
CA THR A 186 -11.51 31.72 13.67
C THR A 186 -12.66 31.22 14.56
N MET A 187 -13.13 29.98 14.36
CA MET A 187 -14.19 29.37 15.17
C MET A 187 -13.79 29.26 16.65
N TRP A 188 -12.54 28.90 16.92
CA TRP A 188 -12.01 28.88 18.29
C TRP A 188 -12.05 30.28 18.89
N SER A 189 -11.48 31.28 18.20
CA SER A 189 -11.42 32.65 18.70
C SER A 189 -12.80 33.28 18.93
N SER A 190 -13.76 33.03 18.05
CA SER A 190 -15.15 33.50 18.18
C SER A 190 -15.88 32.85 19.35
N SER A 191 -15.50 31.63 19.74
CA SER A 191 -16.13 30.90 20.84
C SER A 191 -15.48 31.17 22.20
N THR A 192 -14.22 31.61 22.25
CA THR A 192 -13.45 31.73 23.50
C THR A 192 -13.23 33.18 23.96
N LYS A 193 -13.00 34.12 23.04
CA LYS A 193 -12.55 35.50 23.36
C LYS A 193 -13.58 36.34 24.13
N GLY A 194 -14.85 35.92 24.16
CA GLY A 194 -15.93 36.62 24.88
C GLY A 194 -16.30 36.07 26.26
N ILE A 195 -15.73 34.94 26.70
CA ILE A 195 -16.17 34.23 27.92
C ILE A 195 -15.16 34.47 29.05
N SER A 196 -15.59 35.07 30.17
CA SER A 196 -14.73 35.31 31.34
C SER A 196 -14.49 34.06 32.22
N ASN A 197 -15.33 33.03 32.09
CA ASN A 197 -15.26 31.81 32.90
C ASN A 197 -14.47 30.69 32.18
N ALA A 198 -13.30 30.34 32.73
CA ALA A 198 -12.41 29.30 32.20
C ALA A 198 -13.05 27.90 32.13
N ALA A 199 -14.00 27.57 33.02
CA ALA A 199 -14.69 26.28 32.98
C ALA A 199 -15.64 26.19 31.78
N LEU A 200 -16.37 27.26 31.48
CA LEU A 200 -17.23 27.35 30.31
C LEU A 200 -16.42 27.34 29.01
N GLN A 201 -15.29 28.05 28.96
CA GLN A 201 -14.37 28.00 27.82
C GLN A 201 -13.90 26.56 27.53
N ARG A 202 -13.49 25.81 28.55
CA ARG A 202 -13.10 24.39 28.38
C ARG A 202 -14.24 23.53 27.85
N VAL A 203 -15.47 23.70 28.36
CA VAL A 203 -16.65 22.95 27.87
C VAL A 203 -16.95 23.29 26.41
N GLN A 204 -16.87 24.56 26.02
CA GLN A 204 -17.09 24.97 24.63
C GLN A 204 -16.01 24.43 23.70
N CYS A 205 -14.73 24.50 24.10
CA CYS A 205 -13.62 23.88 23.36
C CYS A 205 -13.83 22.37 23.21
N GLN A 206 -14.15 21.65 24.29
CA GLN A 206 -14.39 20.21 24.23
C GLN A 206 -15.53 19.84 23.28
N LYS A 207 -16.62 20.63 23.27
CA LYS A 207 -17.75 20.45 22.36
C LYS A 207 -17.41 20.79 20.91
N LEU A 208 -16.61 21.83 20.68
CA LEU A 208 -16.13 22.18 19.34
C LEU A 208 -15.23 21.07 18.78
N ALA A 209 -14.29 20.58 19.58
CA ALA A 209 -13.44 19.46 19.20
C ALA A 209 -14.28 18.20 18.92
N SER A 210 -15.26 17.87 19.76
CA SER A 210 -16.07 16.67 19.56
C SER A 210 -16.90 16.71 18.29
N ILE A 211 -17.45 17.87 17.90
CA ILE A 211 -18.22 17.97 16.65
C ILE A 211 -17.31 17.81 15.43
N LEU A 212 -16.11 18.38 15.46
CA LEU A 212 -15.14 18.25 14.38
C LEU A 212 -14.55 16.83 14.27
N THR A 213 -14.36 16.12 15.38
CA THR A 213 -13.63 14.84 15.42
C THR A 213 -14.51 13.59 15.54
N ASN A 214 -15.73 13.67 16.08
CA ASN A 214 -16.58 12.48 16.28
C ASN A 214 -17.23 11.96 14.98
N GLY A 215 -16.80 12.46 13.82
CA GLY A 215 -17.32 12.04 12.51
C GLY A 215 -18.77 12.46 12.24
N GLN A 216 -19.41 13.26 13.11
CA GLN A 216 -20.81 13.68 12.95
C GLN A 216 -21.03 14.49 11.67
N ILE A 217 -20.09 15.38 11.33
CA ILE A 217 -20.14 16.18 10.10
C ILE A 217 -20.08 15.26 8.87
N VAL A 218 -19.12 14.33 8.86
CA VAL A 218 -18.91 13.39 7.74
C VAL A 218 -20.12 12.48 7.56
N SER A 219 -20.67 11.94 8.66
CA SER A 219 -21.83 11.04 8.58
C SER A 219 -23.08 11.74 8.07
N ILE A 220 -23.36 12.96 8.54
CA ILE A 220 -24.55 13.73 8.15
C ILE A 220 -24.42 14.24 6.72
N ALA A 221 -23.22 14.65 6.31
CA ALA A 221 -22.95 15.04 4.93
C ALA A 221 -23.11 13.86 3.96
N ALA A 222 -22.60 12.68 4.33
CA ALA A 222 -22.76 11.46 3.52
C ALA A 222 -24.23 11.04 3.39
N GLU A 223 -24.97 11.07 4.51
CA GLU A 223 -26.41 10.76 4.56
C GLU A 223 -27.24 11.76 3.74
N ALA A 224 -26.89 13.05 3.78
CA ALA A 224 -27.53 14.07 2.95
C ALA A 224 -27.26 13.86 1.45
N LEU A 225 -26.02 13.55 1.06
CA LEU A 225 -25.69 13.27 -0.35
C LEU A 225 -26.38 12.00 -0.88
N GLU A 226 -26.54 10.97 -0.03
CA GLU A 226 -27.25 9.74 -0.41
C GLU A 226 -28.75 9.99 -0.62
N ALA A 227 -29.38 10.82 0.23
CA ALA A 227 -30.78 11.19 0.09
C ALA A 227 -31.07 11.96 -1.23
N MET A 228 -30.12 12.77 -1.71
CA MET A 228 -30.27 13.61 -2.90
C MET A 228 -29.86 12.90 -4.21
N GLY A 229 -28.89 11.99 -4.16
CA GLY A 229 -28.23 11.41 -5.33
C GLY A 229 -26.94 12.17 -5.67
N ARG A 230 -25.84 11.43 -5.84
CA ARG A 230 -24.48 12.00 -5.94
C ARG A 230 -24.27 12.91 -7.15
N ASP A 231 -25.07 12.80 -8.20
CA ASP A 231 -24.85 13.51 -9.47
C ASP A 231 -25.46 14.92 -9.52
N GLN A 232 -26.25 15.32 -8.52
CA GLN A 232 -26.97 16.62 -8.52
C GLN A 232 -26.27 17.73 -7.72
N VAL A 233 -25.13 17.45 -7.10
CA VAL A 233 -24.44 18.38 -6.19
C VAL A 233 -23.03 18.68 -6.69
N ASP A 234 -22.62 19.95 -6.62
CA ASP A 234 -21.29 20.42 -7.01
C ASP A 234 -20.15 19.60 -6.39
N ASP A 235 -19.16 19.26 -7.23
CA ASP A 235 -17.93 18.53 -6.88
C ASP A 235 -17.20 19.12 -5.66
N GLY A 236 -17.31 20.44 -5.44
CA GLY A 236 -16.72 21.18 -4.32
C GLY A 236 -17.28 20.85 -2.94
N VAL A 237 -18.38 20.09 -2.84
CA VAL A 237 -19.04 19.75 -1.57
C VAL A 237 -18.76 18.30 -1.13
N HIS A 238 -18.42 17.42 -2.08
CA HIS A 238 -18.24 15.98 -1.84
C HIS A 238 -17.10 15.64 -0.86
N TRP A 239 -16.11 16.53 -0.70
CA TRP A 239 -14.96 16.26 0.17
C TRP A 239 -15.31 16.18 1.66
N ILE A 240 -16.43 16.77 2.11
CA ILE A 240 -16.88 16.74 3.51
C ILE A 240 -17.46 15.36 3.86
N ALA A 241 -18.10 14.71 2.90
CA ALA A 241 -18.67 13.38 3.05
C ALA A 241 -17.61 12.27 2.94
N ASP A 242 -16.48 12.55 2.29
CA ASP A 242 -15.35 11.63 2.21
C ASP A 242 -14.47 11.74 3.47
N GLY A 243 -14.48 10.68 4.28
CA GLY A 243 -13.70 10.62 5.52
C GLY A 243 -12.19 10.77 5.31
N LEU A 244 -11.64 10.41 4.16
CA LEU A 244 -10.20 10.55 3.88
C LEU A 244 -9.85 12.00 3.55
N ARG A 245 -10.62 12.65 2.67
CA ARG A 245 -10.43 14.06 2.31
C ARG A 245 -10.68 14.98 3.51
N TYR A 246 -11.69 14.69 4.32
CA TYR A 246 -11.97 15.42 5.54
C TYR A 246 -10.84 15.28 6.57
N SER A 247 -10.34 14.07 6.84
CA SER A 247 -9.18 13.88 7.73
C SER A 247 -7.93 14.61 7.22
N ARG A 248 -7.72 14.65 5.90
CA ARG A 248 -6.62 15.40 5.27
C ARG A 248 -6.77 16.91 5.49
N TRP A 249 -7.97 17.44 5.31
CA TRP A 249 -8.27 18.85 5.59
C TRP A 249 -8.04 19.20 7.07
N VAL A 250 -8.55 18.40 8.02
CA VAL A 250 -8.32 18.62 9.47
C VAL A 250 -6.83 18.68 9.79
N GLY A 251 -6.05 17.72 9.26
CA GLY A 251 -4.60 17.70 9.43
C GLY A 251 -3.92 18.97 8.90
N ASN A 252 -4.23 19.37 7.67
CA ASN A 252 -3.68 20.58 7.04
C ASN A 252 -4.08 21.86 7.78
N ALA A 253 -5.33 21.96 8.24
CA ALA A 253 -5.82 23.11 8.99
C ALA A 253 -5.10 23.25 10.34
N ILE A 254 -4.92 22.16 11.08
CA ILE A 254 -4.14 22.15 12.34
C ILE A 254 -2.70 22.57 12.08
N VAL A 255 -2.04 21.99 11.07
CA VAL A 255 -0.66 22.34 10.70
C VAL A 255 -0.55 23.82 10.34
N SER A 256 -1.47 24.35 9.53
CA SER A 256 -1.47 25.77 9.15
C SER A 256 -1.69 26.70 10.35
N TRP A 257 -2.51 26.26 11.31
CA TRP A 257 -2.74 27.01 12.54
C TRP A 257 -1.50 27.04 13.41
N VAL A 258 -0.85 25.89 13.63
CA VAL A 258 0.39 25.78 14.41
C VAL A 258 1.51 26.62 13.78
N HIS A 259 1.65 26.64 12.45
CA HIS A 259 2.60 27.52 11.74
C HIS A 259 2.33 29.01 11.95
N SER A 260 1.09 29.38 12.25
CA SER A 260 0.71 30.77 12.55
C SER A 260 1.00 31.14 14.01
N SER A 261 1.58 30.24 14.82
CA SER A 261 1.94 30.42 16.24
C SER A 261 0.81 30.95 17.13
N PRO A 262 -0.22 30.13 17.45
CA PRO A 262 -1.32 30.55 18.30
C PRO A 262 -0.94 30.92 19.73
N GLU A 263 -1.84 31.66 20.38
CA GLU A 263 -1.87 31.89 21.83
C GLU A 263 -1.75 30.56 22.61
N PRO A 264 -1.20 30.56 23.85
CA PRO A 264 -0.95 29.33 24.61
C PRO A 264 -2.21 28.47 24.79
N ASP A 265 -3.37 29.11 25.04
CA ASP A 265 -4.66 28.41 25.14
C ASP A 265 -5.08 27.81 23.78
N GLY A 266 -4.75 28.48 22.67
CA GLY A 266 -4.98 27.98 21.32
C GLY A 266 -4.10 26.77 20.98
N MET A 267 -2.84 26.77 21.42
CA MET A 267 -1.95 25.60 21.28
C MET A 267 -2.49 24.40 22.05
N THR A 268 -2.95 24.57 23.29
CA THR A 268 -3.56 23.45 24.05
C THR A 268 -4.79 22.88 23.36
N PHE A 269 -5.61 23.73 22.76
CA PHE A 269 -6.77 23.31 21.99
C PHE A 269 -6.37 22.57 20.70
N ALA A 270 -5.37 23.05 19.97
CA ALA A 270 -4.84 22.38 18.78
C ALA A 270 -4.32 20.97 19.12
N CYS A 271 -3.64 20.81 20.26
CA CYS A 271 -3.21 19.50 20.77
C CYS A 271 -4.40 18.59 21.09
N GLU A 272 -5.41 19.08 21.84
CA GLU A 272 -6.60 18.29 22.15
C GLU A 272 -7.35 17.88 20.87
N LEU A 273 -7.48 18.80 19.92
CA LEU A 273 -8.11 18.56 18.63
C LEU A 273 -7.35 17.51 17.82
N PHE A 274 -6.02 17.60 17.76
CA PHE A 274 -5.17 16.61 17.10
C PHE A 274 -5.35 15.22 17.75
N GLN A 275 -5.25 15.12 19.07
CA GLN A 275 -5.40 13.84 19.77
C GLN A 275 -6.79 13.22 19.58
N LYS A 276 -7.86 14.02 19.62
CA LYS A 276 -9.22 13.54 19.32
C LYS A 276 -9.39 13.18 17.85
N SER A 277 -8.75 13.88 16.92
CA SER A 277 -8.81 13.57 15.49
C SER A 277 -8.17 12.22 15.14
N LEU A 278 -7.27 11.70 15.98
CA LEU A 278 -6.73 10.34 15.84
C LEU A 278 -7.81 9.25 16.05
N SER A 279 -8.97 9.57 16.60
CA SER A 279 -10.11 8.65 16.66
C SER A 279 -10.86 8.52 15.32
N LEU A 280 -10.60 9.42 14.35
CA LEU A 280 -11.09 9.26 12.99
C LEU A 280 -10.45 8.02 12.35
N HIS A 281 -11.23 7.28 11.55
CA HIS A 281 -10.83 6.03 10.91
C HIS A 281 -9.46 6.13 10.19
N HIS A 282 -9.11 7.29 9.63
CA HIS A 282 -7.88 7.54 8.88
C HIS A 282 -6.74 8.18 9.69
N SER A 283 -6.56 7.78 10.94
CA SER A 283 -5.52 8.31 11.85
C SER A 283 -4.08 8.31 11.29
N GLU A 284 -3.71 7.37 10.42
CA GLU A 284 -2.37 7.30 9.81
C GLU A 284 -2.09 8.47 8.87
N THR A 285 -3.06 8.81 8.01
CA THR A 285 -2.95 9.93 7.07
C THR A 285 -2.73 11.26 7.79
N LEU A 286 -3.44 11.44 8.91
CA LEU A 286 -3.36 12.64 9.73
C LEU A 286 -1.98 12.79 10.38
N ILE A 287 -1.41 11.69 10.87
CA ILE A 287 -0.04 11.66 11.42
C ILE A 287 0.99 11.95 10.32
N LYS A 288 0.84 11.36 9.12
CA LYS A 288 1.72 11.62 7.98
C LYS A 288 1.72 13.09 7.57
N ILE A 289 0.56 13.74 7.54
CA ILE A 289 0.42 15.18 7.25
C ILE A 289 1.10 16.03 8.31
N ALA A 290 0.95 15.69 9.59
CA ALA A 290 1.65 16.41 10.66
C ALA A 290 3.17 16.25 10.57
N ILE A 291 3.66 15.06 10.20
CA ILE A 291 5.09 14.82 9.95
C ILE A 291 5.58 15.66 8.76
N ASP A 292 4.88 15.58 7.63
CA ASP A 292 5.26 16.30 6.41
C ASP A 292 5.22 17.82 6.61
N GLY A 293 4.18 18.31 7.28
CA GLY A 293 3.93 19.71 7.50
C GLY A 293 4.78 20.37 8.59
N LEU A 294 5.12 19.65 9.67
CA LEU A 294 5.82 20.24 10.83
C LEU A 294 7.28 19.79 10.98
N LEU A 295 7.62 18.54 10.60
CA LEU A 295 8.99 18.00 10.73
C LEU A 295 9.80 18.08 9.44
N LEU A 296 9.15 17.85 8.29
CA LEU A 296 9.81 17.76 6.98
C LEU A 296 9.66 19.05 6.14
N SER A 297 9.01 20.08 6.65
CA SER A 297 8.88 21.36 5.98
C SER A 297 10.05 22.29 6.30
N LYS A 298 10.41 23.20 5.38
CA LYS A 298 11.46 24.21 5.64
C LYS A 298 11.15 25.12 6.84
N ARG A 299 9.88 25.26 7.23
CA ARG A 299 9.44 25.90 8.48
C ARG A 299 9.42 24.89 9.62
N ASN A 300 10.52 24.15 9.80
CA ASN A 300 10.57 23.05 10.74
C ASN A 300 10.42 23.57 12.18
N SER A 301 9.46 23.02 12.93
CA SER A 301 9.20 23.38 14.32
C SER A 301 9.04 22.11 15.17
N ILE A 302 10.15 21.42 15.39
CA ILE A 302 10.20 20.13 16.12
C ILE A 302 9.59 20.22 17.51
N SER A 303 9.83 21.32 18.23
CA SER A 303 9.24 21.57 19.55
C SER A 303 7.70 21.58 19.50
N THR A 304 7.12 22.20 18.47
CA THR A 304 5.66 22.24 18.28
C THR A 304 5.11 20.88 17.88
N PHE A 305 5.83 20.09 17.07
CA PHE A 305 5.42 18.73 16.74
C PHE A 305 5.40 17.84 17.99
N ILE A 306 6.41 17.95 18.86
CA ILE A 306 6.46 17.21 20.13
C ILE A 306 5.25 17.59 21.01
N GLN A 307 4.93 18.88 21.12
CA GLN A 307 3.77 19.34 21.89
C GLN A 307 2.44 18.85 21.30
N LEU A 308 2.30 18.84 19.97
CA LEU A 308 1.07 18.46 19.27
C LEU A 308 0.84 16.95 19.29
N ALA A 309 1.79 16.19 18.75
CA ALA A 309 1.60 14.78 18.44
C ALA A 309 2.01 13.84 19.57
N LEU A 310 2.94 14.25 20.44
CA LEU A 310 3.56 13.39 21.46
C LEU A 310 3.17 13.74 22.90
N SER A 311 2.16 14.60 23.09
CA SER A 311 1.67 15.00 24.42
C SER A 311 1.05 13.85 25.23
N GLN A 312 0.48 12.82 24.57
CA GLN A 312 -0.14 11.68 25.24
C GLN A 312 0.68 10.39 25.05
N HIS A 313 1.03 9.72 26.14
CA HIS A 313 1.88 8.52 26.11
C HIS A 313 1.26 7.32 25.36
N ARG A 314 -0.07 7.20 25.34
CA ARG A 314 -0.75 6.09 24.63
C ARG A 314 -0.62 6.22 23.11
N THR A 315 -0.70 7.44 22.59
CA THR A 315 -0.67 7.72 21.15
C THR A 315 0.77 7.87 20.64
N SER A 316 1.71 8.24 21.51
CA SER A 316 3.13 8.42 21.13
C SER A 316 3.74 7.19 20.47
N LYS A 317 3.50 5.98 21.00
CA LYS A 317 4.00 4.72 20.39
C LYS A 317 3.55 4.52 18.95
N LYS A 318 2.26 4.78 18.70
CA LYS A 318 1.66 4.68 17.35
C LYS A 318 2.24 5.74 16.41
N VAL A 319 2.38 6.99 16.89
CA VAL A 319 2.99 8.09 16.13
C VAL A 319 4.44 7.77 15.77
N PHE A 320 5.24 7.25 16.71
CA PHE A 320 6.62 6.84 16.45
C PHE A 320 6.72 5.72 15.42
N HIS A 321 5.86 4.70 15.50
CA HIS A 321 5.87 3.62 14.52
C HIS A 321 5.57 4.12 13.10
N ILE A 322 4.54 4.97 12.96
CA ILE A 322 4.18 5.60 11.68
C ILE A 322 5.30 6.54 11.20
N LEU A 323 5.94 7.28 12.10
CA LEU A 323 7.07 8.15 11.77
C LEU A 323 8.24 7.35 11.21
N LEU A 324 8.62 6.24 11.85
CA LEU A 324 9.70 5.37 11.38
C LEU A 324 9.37 4.75 10.02
N GLN A 325 8.14 4.24 9.85
CA GLN A 325 7.68 3.67 8.58
C GLN A 325 7.67 4.71 7.45
N HIS A 326 7.17 5.92 7.73
CA HIS A 326 7.07 7.00 6.74
C HIS A 326 8.43 7.52 6.31
N LEU A 327 9.38 7.69 7.25
CA LEU A 327 10.76 8.08 6.94
C LEU A 327 11.49 6.98 6.16
N SER A 328 11.25 5.72 6.52
CA SER A 328 11.79 4.56 5.82
C SER A 328 11.34 4.50 4.36
N GLN A 329 10.03 4.58 4.12
CA GLN A 329 9.42 4.56 2.79
C GLN A 329 9.86 5.73 1.91
N LYS A 330 9.95 6.95 2.46
CA LYS A 330 10.29 8.14 1.67
C LYS A 330 11.78 8.24 1.32
N TYR A 331 12.69 7.87 2.24
CA TYR A 331 14.10 8.23 2.10
C TYR A 331 15.08 7.06 2.17
N LEU A 332 14.76 5.99 2.91
CA LEU A 332 15.79 5.02 3.35
C LEU A 332 15.65 3.63 2.71
N ASN A 333 14.49 3.26 2.17
CA ASN A 333 14.29 1.94 1.54
C ASN A 333 15.11 1.71 0.27
N ARG A 334 15.70 2.77 -0.31
CA ARG A 334 16.60 2.66 -1.47
C ARG A 334 18.04 2.33 -1.10
N LEU A 335 18.40 2.34 0.18
CA LEU A 335 19.76 2.05 0.63
C LEU A 335 19.95 0.54 0.77
N SER A 336 20.86 -0.01 -0.04
CA SER A 336 21.23 -1.41 0.04
C SER A 336 22.25 -1.65 1.15
N LEU A 337 22.41 -2.91 1.56
CA LEU A 337 23.45 -3.37 2.49
C LEU A 337 24.88 -3.05 2.01
N GLU A 338 25.07 -2.84 0.71
CA GLU A 338 26.36 -2.55 0.09
C GLU A 338 26.88 -1.14 0.43
N ASP A 339 25.98 -0.20 0.76
CA ASP A 339 26.32 1.18 1.04
C ASP A 339 26.81 1.36 2.49
N THR A 340 27.98 0.83 2.81
CA THR A 340 28.62 0.99 4.14
C THR A 340 29.12 2.42 4.41
N HIS A 341 29.02 3.30 3.42
CA HIS A 341 29.40 4.70 3.52
C HIS A 341 28.35 5.51 4.32
N PRO A 342 28.78 6.56 5.05
CA PRO A 342 27.85 7.48 5.69
C PRO A 342 27.04 8.20 4.61
N ASP A 343 25.72 8.07 4.67
CA ASP A 343 24.78 8.74 3.77
C ASP A 343 24.21 9.98 4.47
N ASP A 344 24.24 11.12 3.78
CA ASP A 344 23.69 12.40 4.24
C ASP A 344 22.21 12.26 4.64
N LYS A 345 21.43 11.41 3.96
CA LYS A 345 20.02 11.16 4.30
C LYS A 345 19.87 10.40 5.61
N VAL A 346 20.69 9.38 5.86
CA VAL A 346 20.69 8.63 7.13
C VAL A 346 21.08 9.56 8.28
N SER A 347 22.11 10.38 8.07
CA SER A 347 22.58 11.38 9.02
C SER A 347 21.52 12.42 9.39
N ALA A 348 20.75 12.89 8.41
CA ALA A 348 19.67 13.85 8.62
C ALA A 348 18.45 13.20 9.33
N VAL A 349 18.09 11.96 9.00
CA VAL A 349 17.03 11.22 9.73
C VAL A 349 17.46 10.97 11.17
N ALA A 350 18.71 10.60 11.40
CA ALA A 350 19.25 10.41 12.73
C ALA A 350 19.14 11.69 13.57
N ARG A 351 19.41 12.87 13.00
CA ARG A 351 19.23 14.16 13.68
C ARG A 351 17.78 14.41 14.06
N LEU A 352 16.85 14.18 13.14
CA LEU A 352 15.43 14.37 13.39
C LEU A 352 14.95 13.46 14.54
N LEU A 353 15.31 12.18 14.50
CA LEU A 353 14.96 11.21 15.55
C LEU A 353 15.58 11.58 16.90
N MET A 354 16.83 12.08 16.88
CA MET A 354 17.52 12.53 18.07
C MET A 354 16.75 13.68 18.76
N GLU A 355 16.35 14.71 18.01
CA GLU A 355 15.63 15.87 18.56
C GLU A 355 14.21 15.54 19.01
N VAL A 356 13.55 14.59 18.37
CA VAL A 356 12.19 14.15 18.76
C VAL A 356 12.22 13.22 19.99
N ALA A 357 13.18 12.30 20.07
CA ALA A 357 13.14 11.20 21.03
C ALA A 357 14.04 11.38 22.27
N LEU A 358 15.26 11.95 22.15
CA LEU A 358 16.21 11.96 23.27
C LEU A 358 15.86 12.95 24.38
N ASN A 359 15.00 13.93 24.12
CA ASN A 359 14.60 14.94 25.10
C ASN A 359 13.70 14.40 26.23
N ASP A 360 13.22 13.15 26.16
CA ASP A 360 12.32 12.53 27.15
C ASP A 360 12.62 11.04 27.27
N GLU A 361 12.80 10.58 28.51
CA GLU A 361 13.13 9.18 28.81
C GLU A 361 12.07 8.21 28.29
N THR A 362 10.78 8.58 28.37
CA THR A 362 9.69 7.71 27.93
C THR A 362 9.68 7.53 26.41
N ARG A 363 10.08 8.54 25.65
CA ARG A 363 10.17 8.50 24.18
C ARG A 363 11.42 7.76 23.72
N ARG A 364 12.53 7.96 24.43
CA ARG A 364 13.76 7.18 24.28
C ARG A 364 13.50 5.69 24.47
N ASP A 365 12.73 5.32 25.51
CA ASP A 365 12.34 3.93 25.76
C ASP A 365 11.50 3.31 24.64
N VAL A 366 10.67 4.10 23.94
CA VAL A 366 9.93 3.62 22.77
C VAL A 366 10.87 3.20 21.65
N LEU A 367 11.92 3.99 21.36
CA LEU A 367 12.92 3.62 20.36
C LEU A 367 13.79 2.43 20.80
N ILE A 368 14.19 2.38 22.07
CA ILE A 368 14.95 1.24 22.62
C ILE A 368 14.12 -0.04 22.49
N ASN A 369 12.85 0.01 22.88
CA ASN A 369 11.96 -1.13 22.76
C ASN A 369 11.68 -1.46 21.29
N TRP A 370 11.57 -0.49 20.38
CA TRP A 370 11.42 -0.78 18.95
C TRP A 370 12.61 -1.58 18.38
N CYS A 371 13.85 -1.26 18.79
CA CYS A 371 15.05 -2.01 18.42
C CYS A 371 15.10 -3.43 19.02
N ALA A 372 14.66 -3.59 20.28
CA ALA A 372 14.83 -4.84 21.04
C ALA A 372 13.59 -5.75 21.09
N SER A 373 12.40 -5.27 20.68
CA SER A 373 11.15 -6.05 20.74
C SER A 373 11.11 -7.13 19.65
N SER A 374 10.39 -8.22 19.91
CA SER A 374 10.13 -9.32 18.97
C SER A 374 9.38 -8.96 17.67
N SER A 375 9.15 -7.66 17.41
CA SER A 375 8.48 -7.14 16.21
C SER A 375 9.45 -6.86 15.05
N GLY A 376 10.77 -7.05 15.24
CA GLY A 376 11.75 -7.04 14.14
C GLY A 376 12.13 -5.68 13.54
N ALA A 377 11.99 -4.58 14.29
CA ALA A 377 12.54 -3.25 14.00
C ALA A 377 12.63 -2.85 12.50
N GLY A 378 11.47 -2.76 11.84
CA GLY A 378 11.37 -2.48 10.40
C GLY A 378 11.55 -3.74 9.55
N VAL A 379 10.73 -4.76 9.81
CA VAL A 379 10.68 -6.01 9.02
C VAL A 379 10.32 -5.66 7.58
N GLY A 380 11.19 -6.02 6.63
CA GLY A 380 11.02 -5.72 5.21
C GLY A 380 11.49 -4.32 4.79
N ASP A 381 11.92 -3.47 5.73
CA ASP A 381 12.57 -2.19 5.43
C ASP A 381 14.10 -2.35 5.28
N GLY A 382 14.70 -1.47 4.48
CA GLY A 382 16.15 -1.43 4.28
C GLY A 382 16.94 -1.13 5.56
N VAL A 383 18.25 -1.39 5.54
CA VAL A 383 19.11 -1.19 6.74
C VAL A 383 19.25 0.28 7.13
N GLY A 384 18.92 1.22 6.22
CA GLY A 384 18.99 2.66 6.46
C GLY A 384 18.22 3.14 7.69
N ILE A 385 17.00 2.64 7.94
CA ILE A 385 16.22 3.05 9.13
C ILE A 385 16.84 2.55 10.43
N ARG A 386 17.35 1.31 10.44
CA ARG A 386 18.04 0.73 11.60
C ARG A 386 19.32 1.51 11.91
N ARG A 387 20.09 1.87 10.89
CA ARG A 387 21.28 2.74 11.02
C ARG A 387 20.93 4.11 11.62
N ALA A 388 19.90 4.78 11.09
CA ALA A 388 19.49 6.09 11.57
C ALA A 388 19.04 6.07 13.05
N VAL A 389 18.23 5.07 13.44
CA VAL A 389 17.76 4.93 14.83
C VAL A 389 18.92 4.64 15.78
N VAL A 390 19.82 3.71 15.43
CA VAL A 390 20.98 3.38 16.26
C VAL A 390 21.93 4.57 16.36
N ALA A 391 22.17 5.31 15.28
CA ALA A 391 22.99 6.52 15.28
C ALA A 391 22.40 7.63 16.17
N ALA A 392 21.06 7.77 16.19
CA ALA A 392 20.37 8.71 17.08
C ALA A 392 20.55 8.29 18.55
N LEU A 393 20.32 7.01 18.88
CA LEU A 393 20.47 6.50 20.24
C LEU A 393 21.92 6.47 20.73
N ALA A 394 22.90 6.39 19.83
CA ALA A 394 24.33 6.41 20.17
C ALA A 394 24.82 7.73 20.80
N GLN A 395 24.06 8.82 20.66
CA GLN A 395 24.37 10.09 21.35
C GLN A 395 24.22 9.98 22.87
N ASP A 396 23.37 9.07 23.33
CA ASP A 396 23.19 8.78 24.74
C ASP A 396 23.85 7.43 25.09
N ARG A 397 24.88 7.51 25.93
CA ARG A 397 25.68 6.35 26.34
C ARG A 397 24.83 5.28 27.04
N GLU A 398 23.81 5.66 27.82
CA GLU A 398 22.99 4.69 28.53
C GLU A 398 22.02 4.00 27.57
N ALA A 399 21.37 4.77 26.70
CA ALA A 399 20.41 4.27 25.72
C ALA A 399 21.02 3.22 24.79
N ILE A 400 22.18 3.51 24.19
CA ILE A 400 22.83 2.56 23.27
C ILE A 400 23.29 1.28 23.96
N THR A 401 23.71 1.38 25.23
CA THR A 401 24.06 0.20 26.03
C THR A 401 22.83 -0.63 26.40
N ALA A 402 21.70 0.01 26.69
CA ALA A 402 20.43 -0.66 26.95
C ALA A 402 19.88 -1.35 25.69
N VAL A 403 20.04 -0.75 24.51
CA VAL A 403 19.72 -1.40 23.23
C VAL A 403 20.55 -2.66 23.07
N LEU A 404 21.87 -2.59 23.27
CA LEU A 404 22.74 -3.74 23.14
C LEU A 404 22.36 -4.86 24.12
N GLU A 405 22.18 -4.54 25.40
CA GLU A 405 21.84 -5.52 26.45
C GLU A 405 20.49 -6.21 26.18
N LYS A 406 19.43 -5.42 25.91
CA LYS A 406 18.11 -5.97 25.59
C LYS A 406 18.12 -6.77 24.28
N SER A 407 18.88 -6.33 23.27
CA SER A 407 19.00 -7.04 21.99
C SER A 407 19.75 -8.36 22.15
N ILE A 408 20.80 -8.45 22.98
CA ILE A 408 21.49 -9.71 23.30
C ILE A 408 20.49 -10.67 23.97
N ALA A 409 19.74 -10.20 24.97
CA ALA A 409 18.78 -11.02 25.68
C ALA A 409 17.68 -11.58 24.75
N GLN A 410 17.08 -10.73 23.90
CA GLN A 410 16.07 -11.16 22.94
C GLN A 410 16.66 -12.08 21.86
N PHE A 411 17.89 -11.80 21.40
CA PHE A 411 18.55 -12.61 20.38
C PHE A 411 18.86 -14.02 20.88
N GLY A 412 19.13 -14.21 22.18
CA GLY A 412 19.42 -15.50 22.79
C GLY A 412 18.23 -16.29 23.32
N ASP A 413 17.02 -15.72 23.30
CA ASP A 413 15.81 -16.37 23.78
C ASP A 413 15.42 -17.57 22.90
N GLU A 414 15.28 -18.74 23.52
CA GLU A 414 14.97 -19.99 22.81
C GLU A 414 13.61 -19.96 22.12
N LEU A 415 12.61 -19.33 22.76
CA LEU A 415 11.27 -19.20 22.17
C LEU A 415 11.30 -18.28 20.95
N TYR A 416 12.07 -17.20 21.04
CA TYR A 416 12.26 -16.28 19.93
C TYR A 416 12.98 -16.96 18.76
N ILE A 417 14.07 -17.70 19.01
CA ILE A 417 14.82 -18.42 17.98
C ILE A 417 13.92 -19.41 17.23
N ARG A 418 13.05 -20.12 17.94
CA ARG A 418 12.16 -21.12 17.33
C ARG A 418 11.01 -20.51 16.55
N HIS A 419 10.34 -19.49 17.10
CA HIS A 419 9.03 -19.05 16.58
C HIS A 419 9.07 -17.74 15.77
N SER A 420 10.19 -17.03 15.71
CA SER A 420 10.29 -15.80 14.91
C SER A 420 10.74 -16.08 13.48
N ALA A 421 10.14 -15.40 12.50
CA ALA A 421 10.56 -15.47 11.11
C ALA A 421 12.01 -15.02 10.92
N MET A 422 12.72 -15.64 9.98
CA MET A 422 14.15 -15.41 9.78
C MET A 422 14.49 -13.98 9.39
N LEU A 423 13.61 -13.31 8.63
CA LEU A 423 13.79 -11.90 8.29
C LEU A 423 13.81 -11.01 9.55
N GLN A 424 13.04 -11.37 10.58
CA GLN A 424 13.06 -10.67 11.87
C GLN A 424 14.39 -10.94 12.59
N GLN A 425 14.83 -12.19 12.62
CA GLN A 425 16.10 -12.57 13.26
C GLN A 425 17.31 -11.88 12.58
N ASP A 426 17.30 -11.79 11.25
CA ASP A 426 18.29 -11.05 10.46
C ASP A 426 18.28 -9.55 10.81
N ALA A 427 17.11 -8.92 10.89
CA ALA A 427 16.99 -7.51 11.28
C ALA A 427 17.52 -7.26 12.71
N HIS A 428 17.25 -8.16 13.66
CA HIS A 428 17.80 -8.09 15.01
C HIS A 428 19.31 -8.29 15.05
N ALA A 429 19.86 -9.22 14.25
CA ALA A 429 21.30 -9.38 14.12
C ALA A 429 21.96 -8.09 13.58
N GLN A 430 21.35 -7.43 12.58
CA GLN A 430 21.85 -6.15 12.07
C GLN A 430 21.89 -5.06 13.16
N ILE A 431 20.82 -4.92 13.96
CA ILE A 431 20.79 -3.96 15.07
C ILE A 431 21.85 -4.28 16.11
N LEU A 432 22.00 -5.55 16.46
CA LEU A 432 22.96 -6.01 17.45
C LEU A 432 24.39 -5.64 17.02
N LEU A 433 24.74 -5.89 15.75
CA LEU A 433 26.04 -5.57 15.16
C LEU A 433 26.30 -4.06 15.08
N LEU A 434 25.29 -3.29 14.65
CA LEU A 434 25.35 -1.83 14.63
C LEU A 434 25.55 -1.28 16.05
N ALA A 435 24.70 -1.68 17.00
CA ALA A 435 24.76 -1.26 18.39
C ALA A 435 26.12 -1.59 19.02
N ALA A 436 26.65 -2.79 18.81
CA ALA A 436 27.95 -3.18 19.31
C ALA A 436 29.10 -2.32 18.73
N GLY A 437 29.05 -2.00 17.44
CA GLY A 437 30.00 -1.07 16.81
C GLY A 437 29.99 0.32 17.45
N TYR A 438 28.82 0.85 17.77
CA TYR A 438 28.69 2.12 18.49
C TYR A 438 29.11 2.04 19.97
N VAL A 439 28.72 1.00 20.71
CA VAL A 439 29.12 0.81 22.11
C VAL A 439 30.63 0.63 22.23
N HIS A 440 31.29 -0.06 21.30
CA HIS A 440 32.75 -0.18 21.27
C HIS A 440 33.44 1.20 21.21
N ARG A 441 32.89 2.13 20.43
CA ARG A 441 33.43 3.50 20.27
C ARG A 441 33.12 4.40 21.46
N VAL A 442 31.90 4.31 22.01
CA VAL A 442 31.42 5.19 23.10
C VAL A 442 31.89 4.70 24.48
N SER A 443 31.85 3.39 24.72
CA SER A 443 32.19 2.78 26.02
C SER A 443 32.78 1.37 25.88
N PRO A 444 34.05 1.24 25.48
CA PRO A 444 34.69 -0.06 25.23
C PRO A 444 34.69 -0.94 26.49
N MET A 445 34.95 -0.37 27.68
CA MET A 445 34.94 -1.12 28.94
C MET A 445 33.59 -1.78 29.26
N LYS A 446 32.47 -1.12 28.95
CA LYS A 446 31.13 -1.67 29.20
C LYS A 446 30.81 -2.80 28.23
N LEU A 447 31.27 -2.70 26.98
CA LEU A 447 31.18 -3.80 26.02
C LEU A 447 31.97 -5.03 26.50
N THR A 448 33.22 -4.84 26.95
CA THR A 448 34.03 -5.94 27.50
C THR A 448 33.35 -6.60 28.70
N LEU A 449 32.70 -5.82 29.56
CA LEU A 449 31.94 -6.36 30.69
C LEU A 449 30.75 -7.21 30.22
N LEU A 450 29.90 -6.66 29.34
CA LEU A 450 28.69 -7.34 28.82
C LEU A 450 29.02 -8.69 28.16
N MET A 451 30.17 -8.77 27.52
CA MET A 451 30.63 -9.94 26.78
C MET A 451 31.22 -11.02 27.68
N ARG A 452 31.56 -10.67 28.93
CA ARG A 452 31.93 -11.63 29.98
C ARG A 452 30.72 -12.08 30.81
N VAL A 453 29.54 -11.48 30.60
CA VAL A 453 28.31 -11.90 31.28
C VAL A 453 27.83 -13.21 30.68
N GLY A 454 27.33 -14.12 31.54
CA GLY A 454 26.79 -15.41 31.11
C GLY A 454 25.64 -15.31 30.11
N THR A 455 24.91 -14.18 30.07
CA THR A 455 23.84 -13.93 29.10
C THR A 455 24.33 -13.98 27.66
N TYR A 456 25.50 -13.40 27.36
CA TYR A 456 26.11 -13.45 26.04
C TYR A 456 26.55 -14.87 25.65
N MET A 457 27.23 -15.57 26.56
CA MET A 457 27.71 -16.94 26.31
C MET A 457 26.54 -17.90 26.07
N ASN A 458 25.46 -17.76 26.86
CA ASN A 458 24.23 -18.53 26.67
C ASN A 458 23.55 -18.16 25.35
N THR A 459 23.51 -16.87 24.99
CA THR A 459 22.92 -16.41 23.72
C THR A 459 23.58 -17.06 22.52
N ILE A 460 24.92 -17.07 22.47
CA ILE A 460 25.66 -17.71 21.38
C ILE A 460 25.50 -19.23 21.43
N SER A 461 25.58 -19.83 22.62
CA SER A 461 25.42 -21.29 22.76
C SER A 461 24.04 -21.75 22.29
N ASN A 462 22.98 -21.02 22.63
CA ASN A 462 21.61 -21.29 22.19
C ASN A 462 21.46 -21.13 20.67
N ARG A 463 22.11 -20.13 20.08
CA ARG A 463 22.10 -19.91 18.63
C ARG A 463 22.85 -20.98 17.86
N ILE A 464 24.06 -21.34 18.31
CA ILE A 464 24.88 -22.39 17.69
C ILE A 464 24.25 -23.78 17.91
N GLY A 465 23.62 -24.00 19.07
CA GLY A 465 22.86 -25.22 19.39
C GLY A 465 21.48 -25.30 18.75
N SER A 466 21.03 -24.25 18.06
CA SER A 466 19.74 -24.27 17.34
C SER A 466 19.76 -25.30 16.23
N THR A 467 18.65 -25.96 15.95
CA THR A 467 18.54 -26.91 14.81
C THR A 467 18.49 -26.21 13.46
N GLN A 468 18.24 -24.89 13.44
CA GLN A 468 18.09 -24.10 12.21
C GLN A 468 19.45 -23.56 11.72
N PRO A 469 19.88 -23.89 10.48
CA PRO A 469 21.22 -23.52 9.99
C PRO A 469 21.42 -22.00 9.87
N ARG A 470 20.35 -21.25 9.54
CA ARG A 470 20.42 -19.78 9.48
C ARG A 470 20.56 -19.15 10.85
N ALA A 471 19.84 -19.64 11.87
CA ALA A 471 19.99 -19.16 13.24
C ALA A 471 21.40 -19.46 13.80
N GLN A 472 21.96 -20.63 13.47
CA GLN A 472 23.36 -20.96 13.76
C GLN A 472 24.33 -20.00 13.07
N PHE A 473 24.15 -19.78 11.76
CA PHE A 473 24.96 -18.84 10.97
C PHE A 473 24.98 -17.43 11.58
N LEU A 474 23.82 -16.89 11.95
CA LEU A 474 23.73 -15.60 12.61
C LEU A 474 24.47 -15.60 13.96
N GLY A 475 24.35 -16.68 14.75
CA GLY A 475 25.08 -16.86 15.99
C GLY A 475 26.60 -16.84 15.81
N LEU A 476 27.10 -17.55 14.79
CA LEU A 476 28.52 -17.59 14.44
C LEU A 476 29.04 -16.21 14.01
N VAL A 477 28.33 -15.55 13.09
CA VAL A 477 28.71 -14.22 12.56
C VAL A 477 28.71 -13.17 13.67
N VAL A 478 27.67 -13.16 14.51
CA VAL A 478 27.59 -12.26 15.67
C VAL A 478 28.71 -12.55 16.67
N GLY A 479 28.97 -13.82 16.99
CA GLY A 479 30.05 -14.20 17.89
C GLY A 479 31.45 -13.77 17.42
N GLU A 480 31.79 -14.05 16.15
CA GLU A 480 33.07 -13.64 15.56
C GLU A 480 33.20 -12.11 15.51
N SER A 481 32.14 -11.41 15.12
CA SER A 481 32.18 -9.95 15.00
C SER A 481 32.32 -9.24 16.36
N LEU A 482 31.66 -9.72 17.41
CA LEU A 482 31.74 -9.16 18.75
C LEU A 482 33.07 -9.49 19.42
N SER A 483 33.59 -10.71 19.25
CA SER A 483 34.95 -11.07 19.69
C SER A 483 36.00 -10.24 18.94
N ALA A 484 35.83 -10.01 17.64
CA ALA A 484 36.77 -9.20 16.84
C ALA A 484 36.85 -7.72 17.30
N LEU A 485 35.80 -7.19 17.94
CA LEU A 485 35.78 -5.85 18.51
C LEU A 485 36.55 -5.74 19.85
N ILE A 486 36.69 -6.83 20.61
CA ILE A 486 37.19 -6.78 22.00
C ILE A 486 38.54 -7.47 22.13
N ASP A 487 38.71 -8.60 21.45
CA ASP A 487 39.87 -9.46 21.61
C ASP A 487 41.00 -9.06 20.66
N ASP A 488 42.22 -9.06 21.21
CA ASP A 488 43.45 -8.93 20.43
C ASP A 488 43.54 -10.02 19.38
N LYS A 489 44.27 -9.78 18.28
CA LYS A 489 44.38 -10.70 17.13
C LYS A 489 44.69 -12.18 17.49
N LYS A 490 45.26 -12.46 18.67
CA LYS A 490 45.58 -13.81 19.17
C LYS A 490 44.44 -14.51 19.93
N GLN A 491 43.46 -13.79 20.48
CA GLN A 491 42.34 -14.32 21.27
C GLN A 491 40.99 -14.17 20.55
N ARG A 492 41.00 -13.74 19.28
CA ARG A 492 39.78 -13.62 18.48
C ARG A 492 39.17 -14.99 18.24
N LEU A 493 37.88 -15.09 18.55
CA LEU A 493 37.05 -16.22 18.17
C LEU A 493 36.91 -16.22 16.65
N ASP A 494 37.47 -17.23 16.02
CA ASP A 494 37.37 -17.49 14.59
C ASP A 494 36.97 -18.96 14.44
N PHE A 495 35.73 -19.20 13.98
CA PHE A 495 35.22 -20.56 13.85
C PHE A 495 35.77 -21.26 12.61
N LYS A 496 36.40 -20.54 11.67
CA LYS A 496 36.99 -21.07 10.43
C LYS A 496 36.03 -21.98 9.65
N MET A 497 34.77 -21.56 9.59
CA MET A 497 33.71 -22.28 8.87
C MET A 497 33.51 -21.62 7.50
N GLY A 498 33.40 -22.40 6.43
CA GLY A 498 33.18 -21.85 5.07
C GLY A 498 31.92 -20.96 4.95
N GLN A 499 30.96 -21.11 5.87
CA GLN A 499 29.78 -20.25 5.96
C GLN A 499 30.13 -18.81 6.41
N THR A 500 31.09 -18.62 7.34
CA THR A 500 31.44 -17.30 7.89
C THR A 500 32.36 -16.48 6.98
N GLU A 501 32.84 -17.07 5.88
CA GLU A 501 33.64 -16.43 4.82
C GLU A 501 32.79 -15.90 3.66
N THR A 502 31.50 -16.23 3.62
CA THR A 502 30.56 -15.80 2.57
C THR A 502 30.44 -14.28 2.47
N GLU A 503 30.11 -13.77 1.27
CA GLU A 503 29.92 -12.33 1.03
C GLU A 503 28.90 -11.71 1.99
N GLU A 504 27.81 -12.42 2.28
CA GLU A 504 26.79 -12.01 3.25
C GLU A 504 27.34 -11.91 4.68
N ALA A 505 28.16 -12.87 5.11
CA ALA A 505 28.81 -12.81 6.42
C ALA A 505 29.75 -11.60 6.52
N GLN A 506 30.50 -11.30 5.45
CA GLN A 506 31.36 -10.12 5.39
C GLN A 506 30.55 -8.82 5.43
N GLN A 507 29.41 -8.76 4.74
CA GLN A 507 28.48 -7.63 4.79
C GLN A 507 27.93 -7.41 6.20
N LEU A 508 27.44 -8.46 6.87
CA LEU A 508 26.97 -8.36 8.26
C LEU A 508 28.10 -7.91 9.20
N LYS A 509 29.30 -8.53 9.11
CA LYS A 509 30.47 -8.13 9.90
C LYS A 509 30.85 -6.66 9.66
N SER A 510 30.68 -6.15 8.44
CA SER A 510 30.98 -4.75 8.11
C SER A 510 30.09 -3.74 8.84
N LEU A 511 28.89 -4.13 9.28
CA LEU A 511 27.97 -3.26 10.03
C LEU A 511 28.58 -2.77 11.34
N THR A 512 29.44 -3.56 11.98
CA THR A 512 30.19 -3.11 13.18
C THR A 512 31.09 -1.91 12.90
N LYS A 513 31.54 -1.73 11.64
CA LYS A 513 32.42 -0.63 11.21
C LYS A 513 31.65 0.62 10.76
N VAL A 514 30.34 0.51 10.50
CA VAL A 514 29.49 1.63 10.12
C VAL A 514 29.46 2.67 11.24
N SER A 515 29.58 3.94 10.87
CA SER A 515 29.53 5.08 11.79
C SER A 515 28.88 6.27 11.08
N ASP A 516 27.55 6.32 11.19
CA ASP A 516 26.76 7.47 10.75
C ASP A 516 26.85 8.56 11.80
N ARG A 517 27.24 9.76 11.36
CA ARG A 517 27.24 10.96 12.20
C ARG A 517 25.87 11.63 12.13
N VAL A 518 25.50 12.31 13.21
CA VAL A 518 24.29 13.14 13.22
C VAL A 518 24.58 14.41 12.41
N GLY A 519 23.92 14.57 11.27
CA GLY A 519 24.14 15.66 10.30
C GLY A 519 23.05 16.74 10.32
N PRO A 520 23.13 17.78 9.46
CA PRO A 520 22.08 18.79 9.32
C PRO A 520 20.79 18.19 8.71
N ILE A 521 19.63 18.76 9.03
CA ILE A 521 18.29 18.24 8.63
C ILE A 521 17.94 18.60 7.17
N ASP A 522 18.62 19.60 6.60
CA ASP A 522 18.35 20.20 5.29
C ASP A 522 18.14 19.21 4.11
N PRO A 523 18.86 18.07 4.00
CA PRO A 523 18.68 17.12 2.90
C PRO A 523 17.29 16.48 2.81
N ILE A 524 16.49 16.56 3.88
CA ILE A 524 15.17 15.91 4.00
C ILE A 524 14.03 16.94 3.96
N LEU A 525 14.35 18.24 3.97
CA LEU A 525 13.32 19.28 4.01
C LEU A 525 12.76 19.58 2.60
N PHE A 526 11.44 19.61 2.48
CA PHE A 526 10.72 19.98 1.26
C PHE A 526 9.93 21.29 1.43
N ASP A 527 9.66 21.98 0.30
CA ASP A 527 8.86 23.20 0.28
C ASP A 527 7.38 22.87 0.02
N HIS A 528 6.52 23.08 1.02
CA HIS A 528 5.06 23.04 0.87
C HIS A 528 4.57 24.38 0.27
N ALA A 529 4.90 24.65 -0.98
CA ALA A 529 4.22 25.67 -1.78
C ALA A 529 3.40 24.95 -2.86
N ILE A 530 2.15 24.61 -2.51
CA ILE A 530 1.04 24.20 -3.38
C ILE A 530 1.34 23.03 -4.33
N GLU A 531 0.76 21.86 -4.05
CA GLU A 531 0.47 20.85 -5.08
C GLU A 531 -0.50 21.46 -6.10
N THR A 532 -0.01 22.25 -7.05
CA THR A 532 -0.68 22.38 -8.33
C THR A 532 -0.44 21.09 -9.07
N VAL A 533 -1.52 20.46 -9.54
CA VAL A 533 -1.56 19.51 -10.65
C VAL A 533 -0.35 19.72 -11.58
N PRO A 534 0.39 18.68 -11.98
CA PRO A 534 1.58 18.85 -12.81
C PRO A 534 1.20 19.52 -14.14
N GLN A 535 1.33 20.84 -14.19
CA GLN A 535 1.21 21.60 -15.41
C GLN A 535 2.44 21.30 -16.25
N LYS A 536 2.18 20.79 -17.46
CA LYS A 536 3.15 20.57 -18.54
C LYS A 536 4.16 21.74 -18.57
N ARG A 537 5.41 21.47 -18.18
CA ARG A 537 6.52 22.39 -18.46
C ARG A 537 6.72 22.42 -19.97
N LYS A 538 6.32 23.51 -20.61
CA LYS A 538 6.82 23.86 -21.95
C LYS A 538 8.34 24.08 -21.84
N PRO A 539 9.16 23.54 -22.76
CA PRO A 539 10.58 23.83 -22.76
C PRO A 539 10.80 25.29 -23.19
N SER A 540 11.14 26.16 -22.24
CA SER A 540 11.65 27.49 -22.53
C SER A 540 13.16 27.41 -22.73
N THR A 541 13.60 27.58 -23.98
CA THR A 541 14.97 27.92 -24.36
C THR A 541 15.43 29.19 -23.63
N PRO A 542 16.62 29.24 -23.02
CA PRO A 542 17.23 30.50 -22.64
C PRO A 542 17.95 31.10 -23.86
N SER A 543 17.40 32.19 -24.38
CA SER A 543 18.14 33.11 -25.24
C SER A 543 18.75 34.20 -24.37
N GLU A 544 20.04 34.13 -24.10
CA GLU A 544 20.84 35.32 -23.77
C GLU A 544 22.02 35.42 -24.73
N ALA A 545 22.03 36.54 -25.43
CA ALA A 545 23.00 36.92 -26.43
C ALA A 545 24.34 37.27 -25.77
N LEU A 546 25.41 36.57 -26.15
CA LEU A 546 26.77 37.04 -25.96
C LEU A 546 27.49 37.16 -27.31
N GLN A 547 28.09 38.34 -27.45
CA GLN A 547 28.61 38.92 -28.67
C GLN A 547 29.83 38.18 -29.22
N LYS A 548 29.90 38.14 -30.56
CA LYS A 548 31.02 37.66 -31.36
C LYS A 548 32.33 38.38 -31.01
N LYS A 549 33.40 37.63 -30.75
CA LYS A 549 34.77 38.01 -31.14
C LYS A 549 35.48 36.83 -31.82
N ALA A 550 35.96 37.10 -33.02
CA ALA A 550 36.70 36.18 -33.87
C ALA A 550 38.13 35.95 -33.35
N LYS A 551 38.65 34.73 -33.53
CA LYS A 551 39.97 34.47 -34.13
C LYS A 551 40.20 32.99 -34.47
N GLN A 552 40.49 32.82 -35.76
CA GLN A 552 40.99 31.69 -36.55
C GLN A 552 41.81 30.61 -35.81
N LYS A 553 41.62 29.33 -36.21
CA LYS A 553 42.72 28.35 -36.32
C LYS A 553 42.48 27.38 -37.49
N LYS A 554 43.60 27.04 -38.14
CA LYS A 554 43.77 26.42 -39.46
C LYS A 554 43.49 24.91 -39.46
N LYS A 555 43.09 24.38 -40.61
CA LYS A 555 43.03 22.94 -40.95
C LYS A 555 44.40 22.27 -40.75
N PRO A 556 44.39 20.95 -40.46
CA PRO A 556 44.93 20.02 -41.44
C PRO A 556 43.99 18.84 -41.75
N VAL A 557 44.26 18.27 -42.91
CA VAL A 557 43.57 17.18 -43.60
C VAL A 557 44.04 15.84 -43.04
N VAL A 558 43.10 14.94 -42.71
CA VAL A 558 43.30 13.48 -42.81
C VAL A 558 41.99 12.86 -43.31
N THR A 559 42.14 12.07 -44.36
CA THR A 559 41.21 11.26 -45.14
C THR A 559 40.53 10.15 -44.33
N GLU A 560 39.20 10.05 -44.43
CA GLU A 560 38.45 8.83 -44.08
C GLU A 560 38.07 8.10 -45.37
N ALA A 561 38.72 6.95 -45.60
CA ALA A 561 38.39 6.01 -46.65
C ALA A 561 37.24 5.09 -46.17
N LYS A 562 36.15 5.07 -46.93
CA LYS A 562 35.08 4.06 -46.80
C LYS A 562 35.60 2.71 -47.31
N PRO A 563 35.37 1.57 -46.63
CA PRO A 563 35.69 0.27 -47.19
C PRO A 563 34.69 -0.06 -48.31
N LYS A 564 35.22 -0.32 -49.52
CA LYS A 564 34.51 -0.88 -50.67
C LYS A 564 34.34 -2.39 -50.45
N ALA A 565 33.11 -2.90 -50.55
CA ALA A 565 32.87 -4.31 -50.82
C ALA A 565 33.11 -4.54 -52.32
N ILE A 566 33.96 -5.51 -52.64
CA ILE A 566 34.22 -6.00 -53.98
C ILE A 566 33.09 -6.98 -54.30
N ILE A 567 32.28 -6.65 -55.30
CA ILE A 567 31.42 -7.60 -56.01
C ILE A 567 31.96 -7.60 -57.44
N GLU A 568 32.49 -8.74 -57.87
CA GLU A 568 32.82 -9.02 -59.27
C GLU A 568 31.52 -9.06 -60.06
N GLU A 569 31.33 -8.07 -60.93
CA GLU A 569 30.34 -8.06 -61.98
C GLU A 569 30.76 -9.07 -63.06
N ILE A 570 29.93 -10.09 -63.28
CA ILE A 570 29.93 -10.85 -64.54
C ILE A 570 28.87 -10.18 -65.40
N ASP A 571 29.37 -9.44 -66.39
CA ASP A 571 28.64 -8.72 -67.41
C ASP A 571 27.93 -9.72 -68.36
N SER A 572 26.61 -9.63 -68.43
CA SER A 572 25.84 -10.16 -69.55
C SER A 572 24.59 -9.31 -69.77
N SER A 573 24.80 -8.27 -70.58
CA SER A 573 24.08 -8.02 -71.83
C SER A 573 22.60 -7.63 -71.79
N GLU A 574 22.40 -6.41 -72.30
CA GLU A 574 21.25 -5.87 -73.04
C GLU A 574 20.16 -5.11 -72.28
N GLU A 575 19.77 -4.03 -72.97
CA GLU A 575 18.91 -2.92 -72.60
C GLU A 575 17.47 -3.38 -72.31
N ASP A 576 16.80 -2.75 -71.34
CA ASP A 576 15.40 -2.34 -71.51
C ASP A 576 15.03 -1.20 -70.55
N ASP A 577 14.64 -0.09 -71.17
CA ASP A 577 13.98 1.08 -70.58
C ASP A 577 12.61 0.68 -70.03
N ASP A 578 12.47 0.40 -68.72
CA ASP A 578 11.14 0.36 -68.06
C ASP A 578 11.18 0.32 -66.50
N LEU A 579 11.96 1.18 -65.85
CA LEU A 579 11.85 1.38 -64.39
C LEU A 579 10.72 2.37 -64.06
N ALA A 580 9.49 1.87 -63.97
CA ALA A 580 8.39 2.61 -63.35
C ALA A 580 8.75 3.00 -61.90
N PRO A 581 8.43 4.24 -61.45
CA PRO A 581 8.59 4.62 -60.05
C PRO A 581 7.82 3.65 -59.16
N TYR A 582 8.50 3.06 -58.17
CA TYR A 582 7.86 2.24 -57.15
C TYR A 582 6.62 2.96 -56.61
N SER A 583 5.44 2.34 -56.78
CA SER A 583 4.28 2.70 -56.00
C SER A 583 4.66 2.59 -54.53
N LYS A 584 4.24 3.57 -53.73
CA LYS A 584 4.18 3.42 -52.28
C LYS A 584 3.16 2.31 -52.03
N ASP A 585 3.63 1.07 -52.08
CA ASP A 585 2.85 -0.08 -51.66
C ASP A 585 2.70 0.06 -50.16
N SER A 586 1.51 0.51 -49.79
CA SER A 586 0.69 -0.02 -48.71
C SER A 586 1.49 -0.57 -47.54
N ASP A 587 1.69 0.28 -46.53
CA ASP A 587 1.84 -0.21 -45.16
C ASP A 587 0.62 -1.13 -44.90
N PRO A 588 0.81 -2.41 -44.54
CA PRO A 588 -0.30 -3.35 -44.33
C PRO A 588 -1.27 -2.91 -43.23
N GLU A 589 -1.00 -1.81 -42.51
CA GLU A 589 -1.89 -1.19 -41.53
C GLU A 589 -2.94 -0.21 -42.13
N ASP A 590 -2.87 0.11 -43.43
CA ASP A 590 -3.81 1.01 -44.13
C ASP A 590 -4.90 0.24 -44.93
N SER A 591 -5.27 -0.97 -44.50
CA SER A 591 -6.22 -1.86 -45.20
C SER A 591 -7.71 -1.57 -44.92
N ASP A 592 -8.08 -0.34 -44.57
CA ASP A 592 -9.49 0.04 -44.47
C ASP A 592 -9.95 0.63 -45.81
N ASP A 593 -10.91 -0.05 -46.46
CA ASP A 593 -11.46 0.26 -47.79
C ASP A 593 -12.18 1.64 -47.88
N ASP A 594 -12.25 2.41 -46.79
CA ASP A 594 -12.84 3.74 -46.73
C ASP A 594 -11.81 4.81 -46.31
N ALA A 595 -11.39 5.62 -47.28
CA ALA A 595 -10.42 6.71 -47.09
C ALA A 595 -10.87 7.80 -46.10
N THR A 596 -12.13 7.80 -45.66
CA THR A 596 -12.65 8.74 -44.65
C THR A 596 -12.52 8.27 -43.20
N LEU A 597 -12.21 6.98 -42.97
CA LEU A 597 -12.02 6.38 -41.64
C LEU A 597 -10.55 6.25 -41.20
N VAL A 598 -9.59 6.65 -42.05
CA VAL A 598 -8.15 6.58 -41.77
C VAL A 598 -7.77 7.51 -40.61
N GLN A 599 -7.70 6.96 -39.40
CA GLN A 599 -7.22 7.66 -38.22
C GLN A 599 -5.70 7.77 -38.24
N ARG A 600 -5.18 8.84 -38.85
CA ARG A 600 -3.73 9.14 -38.94
C ARG A 600 -2.99 9.29 -37.60
N ASN A 601 -3.72 9.33 -36.47
CA ASN A 601 -3.19 9.53 -35.12
C ASN A 601 -3.32 8.28 -34.23
N LYS A 602 -3.23 7.06 -34.80
CA LYS A 602 -3.22 5.84 -34.00
C LYS A 602 -1.97 5.79 -33.10
N PRO A 603 -2.10 5.50 -31.79
CA PRO A 603 -0.95 5.48 -30.88
C PRO A 603 0.01 4.35 -31.25
N LYS A 604 1.31 4.65 -31.19
CA LYS A 604 2.38 3.69 -31.51
C LYS A 604 2.74 2.84 -30.29
N PRO A 605 3.22 1.59 -30.48
CA PRO A 605 3.60 0.73 -29.37
C PRO A 605 4.76 1.34 -28.56
N PRO A 606 4.68 1.34 -27.23
CA PRO A 606 5.72 1.93 -26.40
C PRO A 606 7.03 1.16 -26.51
N VAL A 607 8.14 1.89 -26.71
CA VAL A 607 9.50 1.32 -26.82
C VAL A 607 10.27 1.47 -25.51
N TYR A 608 9.97 2.50 -24.72
CA TYR A 608 10.58 2.74 -23.42
C TYR A 608 9.59 2.47 -22.28
N ILE A 609 10.12 2.08 -21.11
CA ILE A 609 9.30 1.83 -19.92
C ILE A 609 8.63 3.12 -19.44
N ARG A 610 9.28 4.27 -19.67
CA ARG A 610 8.70 5.59 -19.42
C ARG A 610 7.45 5.84 -20.26
N ASP A 611 7.45 5.41 -21.52
CA ASP A 611 6.31 5.57 -22.42
C ASP A 611 5.17 4.65 -21.97
N LEU A 612 5.50 3.41 -21.59
CA LEU A 612 4.56 2.46 -21.02
C LEU A 612 3.86 3.04 -19.76
N ILE A 613 4.62 3.67 -18.87
CA ILE A 613 4.08 4.38 -17.69
C ILE A 613 3.16 5.53 -18.10
N SER A 614 3.55 6.29 -19.13
CA SER A 614 2.71 7.39 -19.61
C SER A 614 1.38 6.89 -20.19
N TYR A 615 1.37 5.72 -20.82
CA TYR A 615 0.17 5.10 -21.38
C TYR A 615 -0.73 4.54 -20.28
N PHE A 616 -0.16 3.88 -19.25
CA PHE A 616 -0.95 3.42 -18.11
C PHE A 616 -1.57 4.55 -17.28
N ARG A 617 -0.96 5.73 -17.25
CA ARG A 617 -1.52 6.92 -16.60
C ARG A 617 -2.67 7.54 -17.38
N ASP A 618 -2.70 7.35 -18.69
CA ASP A 618 -3.76 7.87 -19.54
C ASP A 618 -5.00 6.97 -19.44
N SER A 619 -5.87 7.29 -18.49
CA SER A 619 -7.07 6.49 -18.23
C SER A 619 -8.27 6.81 -19.11
N GLU A 620 -8.10 7.74 -20.06
CA GLU A 620 -9.16 8.20 -20.96
C GLU A 620 -9.07 7.55 -22.35
N SER A 621 -7.89 7.03 -22.73
CA SER A 621 -7.64 6.47 -24.06
C SER A 621 -7.63 4.93 -24.05
N TYR A 622 -8.65 4.33 -24.69
CA TYR A 622 -8.74 2.88 -24.90
C TYR A 622 -7.51 2.31 -25.61
N ASP A 623 -7.16 2.85 -26.78
CA ASP A 623 -6.07 2.33 -27.62
C ASP A 623 -4.73 2.31 -26.90
N LYS A 624 -4.44 3.34 -26.09
CA LYS A 624 -3.18 3.40 -25.33
C LYS A 624 -3.14 2.37 -24.22
N GLN A 625 -4.25 2.14 -23.52
CA GLN A 625 -4.32 1.13 -22.46
C GLN A 625 -4.20 -0.29 -23.04
N LEU A 626 -4.94 -0.58 -24.11
CA LEU A 626 -4.86 -1.86 -24.80
C LEU A 626 -3.43 -2.15 -25.27
N LEU A 627 -2.81 -1.18 -25.96
CA LEU A 627 -1.47 -1.31 -26.48
C LEU A 627 -0.42 -1.42 -25.37
N ALA A 628 -0.59 -0.71 -24.26
CA ALA A 628 0.27 -0.83 -23.09
C ALA A 628 0.19 -2.22 -22.45
N LEU A 629 -1.01 -2.78 -22.27
CA LEU A 629 -1.21 -4.11 -21.70
C LEU A 629 -0.62 -5.21 -22.58
N GLN A 630 -0.81 -5.13 -23.90
CA GLN A 630 -0.26 -6.11 -24.84
C GLN A 630 1.28 -6.06 -24.93
N THR A 631 1.86 -4.85 -24.89
CA THR A 631 3.30 -4.67 -25.04
C THR A 631 4.09 -4.85 -23.74
N ALA A 632 3.46 -4.66 -22.58
CA ALA A 632 4.12 -4.71 -21.27
C ALA A 632 4.89 -6.02 -21.01
N PRO A 633 4.31 -7.24 -21.16
CA PRO A 633 5.01 -8.48 -20.83
C PRO A 633 6.28 -8.70 -21.65
N ILE A 634 6.25 -8.31 -22.94
CA ILE A 634 7.36 -8.46 -23.88
C ILE A 634 8.42 -7.39 -23.61
N LEU A 635 8.00 -6.13 -23.46
CA LEU A 635 8.92 -5.01 -23.28
C LEU A 635 9.72 -5.13 -21.99
N ILE A 636 9.07 -5.51 -20.88
CA ILE A 636 9.71 -5.68 -19.57
C ILE A 636 10.76 -6.80 -19.63
N ARG A 637 10.41 -7.98 -20.16
CA ARG A 637 11.34 -9.10 -20.32
C ARG A 637 12.52 -8.74 -21.22
N ARG A 638 12.26 -8.06 -22.35
CA ARG A 638 13.30 -7.63 -23.28
C ARG A 638 14.29 -6.66 -22.63
N LYS A 639 13.80 -5.75 -21.77
CA LYS A 639 14.63 -4.76 -21.08
C LYS A 639 15.17 -5.21 -19.71
N ALA A 640 14.86 -6.42 -19.25
CA ALA A 640 15.32 -6.94 -17.97
C ALA A 640 16.85 -6.86 -17.78
N ASN A 641 17.59 -7.21 -18.83
CA ASN A 641 19.06 -7.20 -18.84
C ASN A 641 19.65 -6.00 -19.62
N TYR A 642 18.82 -5.05 -20.05
CA TYR A 642 19.24 -3.93 -20.91
C TYR A 642 19.11 -2.59 -20.16
N GLY A 643 20.25 -2.08 -19.68
CA GLY A 643 20.32 -0.83 -18.94
C GLY A 643 19.69 -0.89 -17.55
N THR A 644 19.41 0.28 -16.98
CA THR A 644 18.82 0.43 -15.63
C THR A 644 17.38 0.93 -15.64
N GLU A 645 16.75 0.99 -16.83
CA GLU A 645 15.38 1.51 -17.01
C GLU A 645 14.36 0.72 -16.17
N VAL A 646 14.40 -0.62 -16.23
CA VAL A 646 13.45 -1.47 -15.48
C VAL A 646 13.62 -1.24 -13.99
N SER A 647 14.85 -1.29 -13.47
CA SER A 647 15.13 -1.11 -12.03
C SER A 647 14.72 0.25 -11.51
N PHE A 648 14.89 1.30 -12.30
CA PHE A 648 14.58 2.65 -11.86
C PHE A 648 13.06 2.90 -11.81
N HIS A 649 12.31 2.27 -12.71
CA HIS A 649 10.86 2.46 -12.85
C HIS A 649 10.02 1.29 -12.33
N ALA A 650 10.64 0.27 -11.72
CA ALA A 650 9.97 -0.95 -11.30
C ALA A 650 8.85 -0.68 -10.27
N ASP A 651 9.12 0.10 -9.23
CA ASP A 651 8.16 0.45 -8.18
C ASP A 651 6.91 1.18 -8.75
N GLU A 652 7.15 2.14 -9.66
CA GLU A 652 6.11 2.95 -10.29
C GLU A 652 5.25 2.10 -11.24
N LEU A 653 5.90 1.24 -12.03
CA LEU A 653 5.24 0.34 -12.96
C LEU A 653 4.42 -0.73 -12.22
N ALA A 654 4.97 -1.30 -11.13
CA ALA A 654 4.27 -2.26 -10.29
C ALA A 654 3.00 -1.65 -9.68
N GLY A 655 3.09 -0.43 -9.13
CA GLY A 655 1.94 0.29 -8.59
C GLY A 655 0.85 0.54 -9.64
N LEU A 656 1.22 0.89 -10.87
CA LEU A 656 0.28 1.09 -11.96
C LEU A 656 -0.38 -0.22 -12.41
N LEU A 657 0.39 -1.30 -12.58
CA LEU A 657 -0.12 -2.61 -12.99
C LEU A 657 -1.06 -3.24 -11.94
N VAL A 658 -0.79 -3.05 -10.65
CA VAL A 658 -1.70 -3.50 -9.56
C VAL A 658 -2.95 -2.61 -9.51
N GLY A 659 -2.78 -1.31 -9.72
CA GLY A 659 -3.84 -0.31 -9.58
C GLY A 659 -4.77 -0.15 -10.78
N ILE A 660 -4.40 -0.66 -11.96
CA ILE A 660 -5.20 -0.51 -13.17
C ILE A 660 -6.52 -1.27 -13.08
N GLN A 661 -7.60 -0.57 -13.43
CA GLN A 661 -8.96 -1.09 -13.45
C GLN A 661 -9.43 -1.21 -14.89
N ASP A 662 -10.27 -2.21 -15.15
CA ASP A 662 -10.86 -2.43 -16.45
C ASP A 662 -12.05 -1.48 -16.68
N LYS A 663 -11.75 -0.26 -17.15
CA LYS A 663 -12.79 0.75 -17.45
C LYS A 663 -13.48 0.51 -18.79
N PHE A 664 -12.84 -0.23 -19.69
CA PHE A 664 -13.25 -0.35 -21.07
C PHE A 664 -13.64 -1.78 -21.48
N GLU A 665 -13.71 -2.71 -20.52
CA GLU A 665 -14.02 -4.11 -20.75
C GLU A 665 -13.08 -4.74 -21.79
N ILE A 666 -11.77 -4.56 -21.57
CA ILE A 666 -10.74 -5.05 -22.49
C ILE A 666 -10.71 -6.58 -22.46
N GLU A 667 -10.69 -7.20 -23.65
CA GLU A 667 -10.57 -8.66 -23.76
C GLU A 667 -9.28 -9.18 -23.10
N ASN A 668 -9.42 -10.21 -22.27
CA ASN A 668 -8.32 -10.82 -21.50
C ASN A 668 -7.52 -9.80 -20.66
N PHE A 669 -8.17 -8.72 -20.20
CA PHE A 669 -7.53 -7.69 -19.38
C PHE A 669 -6.79 -8.27 -18.18
N ASP A 670 -7.46 -9.12 -17.40
CA ASP A 670 -6.91 -9.72 -16.20
C ASP A 670 -5.66 -10.55 -16.50
N ASP A 671 -5.67 -11.29 -17.61
CA ASP A 671 -4.55 -12.11 -18.04
C ASP A 671 -3.38 -11.25 -18.50
N LEU A 672 -3.60 -10.23 -19.35
CA LEU A 672 -2.55 -9.33 -19.82
C LEU A 672 -1.90 -8.58 -18.65
N ARG A 673 -2.72 -8.10 -17.71
CA ARG A 673 -2.27 -7.45 -16.48
C ARG A 673 -1.42 -8.40 -15.64
N LEU A 674 -1.90 -9.62 -15.41
CA LEU A 674 -1.18 -10.65 -14.66
C LEU A 674 0.15 -11.00 -15.32
N HIS A 675 0.20 -11.16 -16.64
CA HIS A 675 1.45 -11.45 -17.35
C HIS A 675 2.44 -10.27 -17.30
N GLY A 676 1.95 -9.02 -17.29
CA GLY A 676 2.76 -7.84 -17.06
C GLY A 676 3.39 -7.84 -15.66
N MET A 677 2.60 -8.19 -14.63
CA MET A 677 3.09 -8.33 -13.26
C MET A 677 4.11 -9.47 -13.12
N VAL A 678 3.84 -10.66 -13.69
CA VAL A 678 4.77 -11.80 -13.69
C VAL A 678 6.08 -11.43 -14.39
N ALA A 679 6.01 -10.77 -15.57
CA ALA A 679 7.19 -10.32 -16.29
C ALA A 679 8.07 -9.38 -15.45
N LEU A 680 7.46 -8.49 -14.67
CA LEU A 680 8.16 -7.58 -13.77
C LEU A 680 8.88 -8.34 -12.64
N VAL A 681 8.19 -9.28 -11.99
CA VAL A 681 8.80 -10.10 -10.92
C VAL A 681 9.94 -10.96 -11.45
N VAL A 682 9.75 -11.63 -12.59
CA VAL A 682 10.79 -12.48 -13.20
C VAL A 682 11.99 -11.66 -13.67
N SER A 683 11.76 -10.43 -14.16
CA SER A 683 12.85 -9.55 -14.58
C SER A 683 13.76 -9.10 -13.42
N GLN A 684 13.17 -8.85 -12.24
CA GLN A 684 13.88 -8.32 -11.07
C GLN A 684 13.40 -8.94 -9.75
N PRO A 685 13.66 -10.25 -9.54
CA PRO A 685 13.01 -10.99 -8.47
C PRO A 685 13.50 -10.57 -7.07
N LYS A 686 14.74 -10.10 -6.93
CA LYS A 686 15.29 -9.63 -5.65
C LYS A 686 14.58 -8.38 -5.09
N THR A 687 14.11 -7.50 -5.96
CA THR A 687 13.48 -6.23 -5.56
C THR A 687 11.97 -6.32 -5.62
N MET A 688 11.43 -6.91 -6.69
CA MET A 688 10.00 -6.95 -6.93
C MET A 688 9.28 -8.01 -6.11
N ALA A 689 9.84 -9.20 -5.88
CA ALA A 689 9.15 -10.21 -5.07
C ALA A 689 8.90 -9.74 -3.61
N PRO A 690 9.88 -9.13 -2.91
CA PRO A 690 9.62 -8.53 -1.60
C PRO A 690 8.64 -7.35 -1.66
N TRP A 691 8.68 -6.54 -2.73
CA TRP A 691 7.74 -5.43 -2.91
C TRP A 691 6.29 -5.93 -3.05
N PHE A 692 6.05 -6.96 -3.87
CA PHE A 692 4.73 -7.57 -4.02
C PHE A 692 4.27 -8.26 -2.74
N ALA A 693 5.16 -8.99 -2.06
CA ALA A 693 4.87 -9.59 -0.76
C ALA A 693 4.45 -8.53 0.27
N ARG A 694 5.19 -7.42 0.36
CA ARG A 694 4.84 -6.29 1.23
C ARG A 694 3.49 -5.68 0.87
N THR A 695 3.27 -5.40 -0.43
CA THR A 695 2.05 -4.76 -0.96
C THR A 695 0.79 -5.59 -0.71
N PHE A 696 0.92 -6.91 -0.61
CA PHE A 696 -0.18 -7.78 -0.22
C PHE A 696 -0.66 -7.52 1.23
N PHE A 697 0.29 -7.32 2.16
CA PHE A 697 0.01 -7.07 3.58
C PHE A 697 -0.22 -5.59 3.92
N GLU A 698 0.50 -4.70 3.27
CA GLU A 698 0.49 -3.24 3.48
C GLU A 698 -0.19 -2.54 2.29
N GLY A 699 -1.22 -1.74 2.57
CA GLY A 699 -1.88 -0.88 1.58
C GLY A 699 -3.37 -1.14 1.43
N ASP A 700 -4.06 -0.12 0.92
CA ASP A 700 -5.52 -0.10 0.73
C ASP A 700 -5.90 -0.76 -0.60
N TYR A 701 -5.53 -2.03 -0.77
CA TYR A 701 -5.87 -2.83 -1.96
C TYR A 701 -7.14 -3.65 -1.76
N SER A 702 -7.90 -3.80 -2.84
CA SER A 702 -9.08 -4.67 -2.88
C SER A 702 -8.69 -6.15 -2.75
N LEU A 703 -9.67 -7.00 -2.41
CA LEU A 703 -9.46 -8.45 -2.31
C LEU A 703 -8.96 -9.04 -3.64
N HIS A 704 -9.54 -8.61 -4.76
CA HIS A 704 -9.17 -9.06 -6.10
C HIS A 704 -7.73 -8.68 -6.49
N GLN A 705 -7.28 -7.47 -6.14
CA GLN A 705 -5.88 -7.06 -6.32
C GLN A 705 -4.93 -7.91 -5.48
N ARG A 706 -5.28 -8.19 -4.21
CA ARG A 706 -4.48 -9.08 -3.36
C ARG A 706 -4.40 -10.51 -3.90
N THR A 707 -5.49 -11.05 -4.42
CA THR A 707 -5.51 -12.34 -5.12
C THR A 707 -4.56 -12.32 -6.31
N SER A 708 -4.61 -11.29 -7.15
CA SER A 708 -3.73 -11.14 -8.31
C SER A 708 -2.25 -11.10 -7.90
N ILE A 709 -1.91 -10.39 -6.82
CA ILE A 709 -0.55 -10.35 -6.27
C ILE A 709 -0.08 -11.76 -5.87
N LEU A 710 -0.89 -12.51 -5.13
CA LEU A 710 -0.54 -13.88 -4.73
C LEU A 710 -0.35 -14.81 -5.92
N VAL A 711 -1.26 -14.77 -6.91
CA VAL A 711 -1.15 -15.58 -8.12
C VAL A 711 0.13 -15.22 -8.89
N THR A 712 0.47 -13.93 -9.01
CA THR A 712 1.70 -13.51 -9.69
C THR A 712 2.96 -14.00 -8.99
N LEU A 713 3.01 -14.01 -7.66
CA LEU A 713 4.13 -14.58 -6.89
C LEU A 713 4.25 -16.10 -7.10
N GLY A 714 3.13 -16.83 -7.10
CA GLY A 714 3.12 -18.27 -7.33
C GLY A 714 3.58 -18.67 -8.74
N LEU A 715 3.09 -17.97 -9.77
CA LEU A 715 3.45 -18.23 -11.16
C LEU A 715 4.89 -17.81 -11.48
N SER A 716 5.32 -16.64 -11.01
CA SER A 716 6.71 -16.20 -11.20
C SER A 716 7.71 -17.12 -10.49
N ALA A 717 7.36 -17.69 -9.33
CA ALA A 717 8.20 -18.69 -8.66
C ALA A 717 8.39 -19.97 -9.52
N ARG A 718 7.34 -20.44 -10.19
CA ARG A 718 7.40 -21.61 -11.09
C ARG A 718 8.17 -21.31 -12.38
N GLU A 719 8.02 -20.11 -12.94
CA GLU A 719 8.78 -19.66 -14.12
C GLU A 719 10.28 -19.57 -13.79
N LEU A 720 10.65 -19.01 -12.62
CA LEU A 720 12.04 -18.93 -12.16
C LEU A 720 12.67 -20.29 -11.84
N ALA A 721 11.85 -21.25 -11.40
CA ALA A 721 12.29 -22.62 -11.17
C ALA A 721 12.38 -23.45 -12.48
N GLY A 722 11.91 -22.91 -13.61
CA GLY A 722 11.94 -23.59 -14.91
C GLY A 722 10.90 -24.69 -15.07
N PHE A 723 9.89 -24.76 -14.19
CA PHE A 723 8.76 -25.69 -14.35
C PHE A 723 7.81 -25.25 -15.47
N GLU A 724 7.77 -23.94 -15.75
CA GLU A 724 6.91 -23.33 -16.76
C GLU A 724 7.71 -22.34 -17.60
N VAL A 725 7.49 -22.36 -18.92
CA VAL A 725 8.10 -21.40 -19.85
C VAL A 725 7.00 -20.49 -20.38
N SER A 726 7.12 -19.19 -20.13
CA SER A 726 6.13 -18.23 -20.62
C SER A 726 6.19 -18.09 -22.14
N GLN A 727 5.03 -17.96 -22.78
CA GLN A 727 4.93 -17.76 -24.24
C GLN A 727 5.72 -16.52 -24.69
N TYR A 728 5.67 -15.46 -23.88
CA TYR A 728 6.33 -14.18 -24.12
C TYR A 728 7.86 -14.22 -23.92
N GLN A 729 8.43 -15.24 -23.25
CA GLN A 729 9.88 -15.39 -23.12
C GLN A 729 10.55 -15.55 -24.48
N SER A 730 9.90 -16.31 -25.37
CA SER A 730 10.37 -16.55 -26.72
C SER A 730 10.32 -15.26 -27.56
N ALA A 731 9.20 -14.53 -27.52
CA ALA A 731 9.02 -13.26 -28.23
C ALA A 731 9.90 -12.11 -27.71
N ALA A 732 10.31 -12.15 -26.43
CA ALA A 732 11.14 -11.11 -25.82
C ALA A 732 12.65 -11.25 -26.14
N ALA A 733 13.09 -12.37 -26.70
CA ALA A 733 14.47 -12.56 -27.09
C ALA A 733 14.86 -11.58 -28.20
N PHE A 734 16.00 -10.89 -28.04
CA PHE A 734 16.48 -9.97 -29.07
C PHE A 734 16.68 -10.71 -30.40
N PRO A 735 16.19 -10.16 -31.54
CA PRO A 735 16.38 -10.76 -32.86
C PRO A 735 17.84 -11.02 -33.21
N SER A 736 18.78 -10.25 -32.64
CA SER A 736 20.23 -10.48 -32.82
C SER A 736 20.75 -11.76 -32.16
N LYS A 737 20.00 -12.37 -31.23
CA LYS A 737 20.33 -13.64 -30.57
C LYS A 737 19.60 -14.83 -31.20
N ARG A 738 18.78 -14.60 -32.22
CA ARG A 738 18.07 -15.63 -32.97
C ARG A 738 18.59 -15.68 -34.39
N LEU A 739 18.66 -16.88 -34.95
CA LEU A 739 18.85 -17.02 -36.38
C LEU A 739 17.57 -16.55 -37.09
N PRO A 740 17.65 -16.01 -38.31
CA PRO A 740 16.47 -15.74 -39.12
C PRO A 740 15.58 -16.99 -39.19
N GLU A 741 14.27 -16.82 -39.09
CA GLU A 741 13.29 -17.91 -38.86
C GLU A 741 13.40 -19.04 -39.90
N LYS A 742 13.70 -18.70 -41.16
CA LYS A 742 13.98 -19.67 -42.24
C LYS A 742 15.24 -20.51 -42.01
N MET A 743 16.27 -19.95 -41.38
CA MET A 743 17.49 -20.68 -41.02
C MET A 743 17.34 -21.44 -39.71
N GLU A 744 16.62 -20.88 -38.73
CA GLU A 744 16.32 -21.57 -37.47
C GLU A 744 15.56 -22.89 -37.73
N GLN A 745 14.59 -22.89 -38.63
CA GLN A 745 13.85 -24.10 -39.05
C GLN A 745 14.76 -25.16 -39.72
N LEU A 746 15.89 -24.76 -40.32
CA LEU A 746 16.84 -25.70 -40.94
C LEU A 746 17.79 -26.33 -39.91
N TYR A 747 18.06 -25.65 -38.79
CA TYR A 747 18.90 -26.17 -37.71
C TYR A 747 18.09 -26.91 -36.63
N ILE A 748 16.80 -26.61 -36.45
CA ILE A 748 15.86 -27.38 -35.62
C ILE A 748 15.29 -28.54 -36.46
N GLY A 749 16.16 -29.39 -36.98
CA GLY A 749 15.77 -30.64 -37.62
C GLY A 749 15.40 -31.69 -36.57
N SER A 750 14.16 -32.20 -36.60
CA SER A 750 13.66 -33.47 -36.02
C SER A 750 14.53 -34.13 -34.92
N VAL A 751 14.65 -33.50 -33.75
CA VAL A 751 15.18 -34.18 -32.56
C VAL A 751 14.01 -34.87 -31.89
N ASN A 752 13.93 -36.18 -32.13
CA ASN A 752 13.12 -37.22 -31.47
C ASN A 752 12.28 -36.81 -30.24
N ASP A 753 10.99 -37.15 -30.32
CA ASP A 753 9.91 -37.15 -29.31
C ASP A 753 10.19 -37.96 -28.01
N SER A 754 11.40 -37.97 -27.44
CA SER A 754 11.69 -38.87 -26.31
C SER A 754 12.44 -38.31 -25.12
N SER A 755 12.56 -36.98 -24.92
CA SER A 755 13.11 -36.46 -23.65
C SER A 755 12.62 -35.09 -23.19
N THR A 756 11.64 -34.48 -23.84
CA THR A 756 10.97 -33.29 -23.31
C THR A 756 9.65 -33.71 -22.68
N LEU A 757 9.54 -33.57 -21.36
CA LEU A 757 8.24 -33.50 -20.68
C LEU A 757 7.33 -32.55 -21.47
N PRO A 758 6.02 -32.83 -21.60
CA PRO A 758 5.14 -32.02 -22.43
C PRO A 758 5.24 -30.56 -21.98
N SER A 759 5.84 -29.73 -22.82
CA SER A 759 5.95 -28.30 -22.57
C SER A 759 4.54 -27.72 -22.65
N SER A 760 3.96 -27.41 -21.49
CA SER A 760 2.70 -26.69 -21.42
C SER A 760 2.90 -25.29 -22.00
N GLN A 761 2.61 -25.12 -23.29
CA GLN A 761 2.45 -23.81 -23.87
C GLN A 761 1.20 -23.20 -23.23
N LEU A 762 1.37 -22.15 -22.43
CA LEU A 762 0.31 -21.48 -21.68
C LEU A 762 -0.71 -20.81 -22.62
N LYS A 763 -1.72 -21.55 -23.10
CA LYS A 763 -2.96 -20.91 -23.57
C LYS A 763 -3.53 -20.11 -22.40
N ALA A 764 -4.02 -18.89 -22.67
CA ALA A 764 -4.57 -17.95 -21.69
C ALA A 764 -5.32 -18.68 -20.57
N LEU A 765 -4.73 -18.69 -19.36
CA LEU A 765 -5.28 -19.43 -18.24
C LEU A 765 -6.10 -18.46 -17.37
N PRO A 766 -7.36 -18.80 -17.05
CA PRO A 766 -8.23 -18.00 -16.18
C PRO A 766 -7.68 -17.94 -14.75
N SER A 767 -8.33 -17.14 -13.89
CA SER A 767 -8.04 -16.96 -12.46
C SER A 767 -7.89 -18.28 -11.65
N THR A 768 -8.33 -19.41 -12.21
CA THR A 768 -8.17 -20.80 -11.76
C THR A 768 -6.77 -21.39 -12.00
N ALA A 769 -5.79 -20.64 -12.54
CA ALA A 769 -4.46 -21.16 -12.86
C ALA A 769 -3.73 -21.77 -11.65
N LEU A 770 -3.78 -21.10 -10.50
CA LEU A 770 -3.18 -21.63 -9.27
C LEU A 770 -3.89 -22.89 -8.78
N GLU A 771 -5.22 -22.95 -8.94
CA GLU A 771 -6.03 -24.11 -8.59
C GLU A 771 -5.67 -25.30 -9.49
N ASN A 772 -5.57 -25.11 -10.80
CA ASN A 772 -5.13 -26.15 -11.75
C ASN A 772 -3.72 -26.66 -11.42
N ILE A 773 -2.82 -25.75 -11.05
CA ILE A 773 -1.47 -26.11 -10.59
C ILE A 773 -1.54 -26.91 -9.30
N SER A 774 -2.32 -26.47 -8.31
CA SER A 774 -2.48 -27.19 -7.05
C SER A 774 -3.12 -28.56 -7.26
N GLN A 775 -4.10 -28.69 -8.16
CA GLN A 775 -4.72 -29.95 -8.58
C GLN A 775 -3.71 -30.87 -9.28
N SER A 776 -2.84 -30.32 -10.12
CA SER A 776 -1.75 -31.07 -10.74
C SER A 776 -0.78 -31.60 -9.69
N LEU A 777 -0.35 -30.76 -8.75
CA LEU A 777 0.54 -31.15 -7.66
C LEU A 777 -0.10 -32.21 -6.75
N THR A 778 -1.37 -32.04 -6.40
CA THR A 778 -2.08 -33.03 -5.59
C THR A 778 -2.29 -34.35 -6.31
N SER A 779 -2.61 -34.33 -7.60
CA SER A 779 -2.71 -35.54 -8.41
C SER A 779 -1.37 -36.27 -8.51
N SER A 780 -0.25 -35.55 -8.67
CA SER A 780 1.11 -36.10 -8.64
C SER A 780 1.42 -36.75 -7.28
N PHE A 781 1.07 -36.07 -6.19
CA PHE A 781 1.28 -36.55 -4.83
C PHE A 781 0.46 -37.81 -4.52
N LEU A 782 -0.81 -37.85 -4.96
CA LEU A 782 -1.74 -38.96 -4.73
C LEU A 782 -1.57 -40.13 -5.70
N ALA A 783 -1.05 -39.92 -6.91
CA ALA A 783 -0.87 -40.97 -7.93
C ALA A 783 -0.19 -42.26 -7.44
N PRO A 784 0.95 -42.24 -6.72
CA PRO A 784 1.57 -43.47 -6.25
C PRO A 784 0.70 -44.22 -5.22
N LEU A 785 -0.03 -43.48 -4.38
CA LEU A 785 -0.91 -44.04 -3.36
C LEU A 785 -2.19 -44.61 -3.97
N ALA A 786 -2.80 -43.89 -4.92
CA ALA A 786 -3.95 -44.35 -5.67
C ALA A 786 -3.63 -45.60 -6.48
N ALA A 787 -2.42 -45.69 -7.06
CA ALA A 787 -1.95 -46.90 -7.74
C ALA A 787 -1.78 -48.09 -6.79
N GLU A 788 -1.26 -47.88 -5.58
CA GLU A 788 -1.14 -48.93 -4.56
C GLU A 788 -2.50 -49.40 -4.03
N ALA A 789 -3.43 -48.48 -3.78
CA ALA A 789 -4.79 -48.80 -3.35
C ALA A 789 -5.58 -49.52 -4.46
N ALA A 790 -5.47 -49.07 -5.71
CA ALA A 790 -6.07 -49.74 -6.85
C ALA A 790 -5.50 -51.15 -7.03
N ASP A 791 -4.18 -51.31 -6.86
CA ASP A 791 -3.54 -52.62 -6.87
C ASP A 791 -4.10 -53.52 -5.75
N ALA A 792 -4.17 -53.04 -4.50
CA ALA A 792 -4.69 -53.82 -3.38
C ALA A 792 -6.14 -54.29 -3.59
N ASN A 793 -6.96 -53.46 -4.27
CA ASN A 793 -8.35 -53.79 -4.58
C ASN A 793 -8.50 -54.80 -5.74
N THR A 794 -7.46 -54.96 -6.58
CA THR A 794 -7.50 -55.79 -7.82
C THR A 794 -7.00 -57.24 -7.60
N GLY A 795 -6.98 -57.74 -6.36
CA GLY A 795 -6.72 -59.16 -6.04
C GLY A 795 -5.25 -59.52 -5.70
N PRO A 796 -4.89 -60.81 -5.52
CA PRO A 796 -3.59 -61.24 -5.00
C PRO A 796 -2.41 -60.96 -5.94
N ASP A 797 -1.30 -60.49 -5.37
CA ASP A 797 -0.13 -59.92 -6.08
C ASP A 797 0.60 -60.88 -7.02
N ILE A 798 0.40 -62.19 -6.88
CA ILE A 798 1.04 -63.24 -7.68
C ILE A 798 0.56 -63.20 -9.15
N LEU A 799 -0.61 -62.63 -9.43
CA LEU A 799 -1.22 -62.61 -10.78
C LEU A 799 -0.95 -61.32 -11.58
N LYS A 800 -0.27 -60.31 -11.01
CA LYS A 800 -0.17 -58.96 -11.60
C LYS A 800 1.16 -58.66 -12.30
N LEU A 801 1.62 -59.53 -13.20
CA LEU A 801 2.92 -59.38 -13.88
C LEU A 801 3.04 -58.09 -14.74
N GLN A 802 1.92 -57.55 -15.25
CA GLN A 802 1.92 -56.33 -16.06
C GLN A 802 2.13 -55.04 -15.25
N SER A 803 1.55 -54.92 -14.05
CA SER A 803 1.77 -53.75 -13.17
C SER A 803 3.19 -53.74 -12.60
N PHE A 804 3.83 -54.90 -12.43
CA PHE A 804 5.25 -55.00 -12.13
C PHE A 804 6.14 -54.53 -13.29
N THR A 805 5.83 -54.85 -14.55
CA THR A 805 6.60 -54.32 -15.69
C THR A 805 6.43 -52.82 -15.91
N ALA A 806 5.24 -52.26 -15.62
CA ALA A 806 5.03 -50.81 -15.60
C ALA A 806 5.80 -50.15 -14.44
N ARG A 807 5.80 -50.77 -13.24
CA ARG A 807 6.63 -50.37 -12.09
C ARG A 807 8.13 -50.50 -12.35
N TYR A 808 8.58 -51.49 -13.11
CA TYR A 808 10.00 -51.67 -13.44
C TYR A 808 10.45 -50.67 -14.51
N LYS A 809 9.61 -50.36 -15.51
CA LYS A 809 9.88 -49.28 -16.47
C LYS A 809 9.83 -47.88 -15.84
N SER A 810 8.97 -47.64 -14.84
CA SER A 810 8.94 -46.37 -14.11
C SER A 810 10.05 -46.26 -13.04
N LYS A 811 10.48 -47.36 -12.42
CA LYS A 811 11.69 -47.41 -11.56
C LYS A 811 13.00 -47.42 -12.34
N SER A 812 13.04 -47.94 -13.58
CA SER A 812 14.25 -47.98 -14.43
C SER A 812 14.49 -46.69 -15.21
N SER A 813 13.53 -45.76 -15.23
CA SER A 813 13.90 -44.34 -15.31
C SER A 813 14.51 -43.97 -13.96
N SER A 814 15.73 -44.45 -13.71
CA SER A 814 16.62 -43.71 -12.84
C SER A 814 16.60 -42.29 -13.41
N LYS A 815 15.92 -41.37 -12.72
CA LYS A 815 16.24 -39.94 -12.86
C LYS A 815 17.76 -39.94 -12.87
N PRO A 816 18.42 -39.52 -13.97
CA PRO A 816 19.86 -39.57 -14.01
C PRO A 816 20.31 -38.97 -12.69
N ARG A 817 21.25 -39.62 -11.98
CA ARG A 817 21.97 -39.00 -10.87
C ARG A 817 22.78 -37.83 -11.43
N MET A 818 22.09 -36.86 -12.00
CA MET A 818 22.54 -35.52 -12.26
C MET A 818 22.77 -35.02 -10.86
N ARG A 819 24.06 -34.96 -10.49
CA ARG A 819 24.50 -34.29 -9.25
C ARG A 819 23.63 -33.06 -9.11
N ALA A 820 22.88 -32.96 -8.01
CA ALA A 820 22.02 -31.83 -7.73
C ALA A 820 22.85 -30.56 -7.92
N ILE A 821 22.75 -29.93 -9.10
CA ILE A 821 23.42 -28.68 -9.36
C ILE A 821 22.76 -27.73 -8.36
N PRO A 822 23.54 -27.11 -7.43
CA PRO A 822 22.96 -26.23 -6.45
C PRO A 822 22.23 -25.13 -7.22
N ASN A 823 20.90 -25.19 -7.17
CA ASN A 823 20.07 -24.34 -7.97
C ASN A 823 20.13 -22.93 -7.36
N THR A 824 20.82 -22.00 -8.01
CA THR A 824 20.93 -20.61 -7.55
C THR A 824 19.56 -19.93 -7.50
N THR A 825 18.59 -20.38 -8.30
CA THR A 825 17.21 -19.88 -8.26
C THR A 825 16.48 -20.31 -6.99
N ALA A 826 16.82 -21.47 -6.42
CA ALA A 826 16.22 -21.97 -5.18
C ALA A 826 16.57 -21.10 -3.96
N ALA A 827 17.83 -20.65 -3.85
CA ALA A 827 18.23 -19.71 -2.81
C ALA A 827 17.53 -18.35 -2.97
N LEU A 828 17.31 -17.93 -4.21
CA LEU A 828 16.56 -16.72 -4.54
C LEU A 828 15.09 -16.84 -4.09
N LEU A 829 14.41 -17.94 -4.41
CA LEU A 829 13.02 -18.17 -4.01
C LEU A 829 12.86 -18.18 -2.48
N ALA A 830 13.78 -18.83 -1.77
CA ALA A 830 13.79 -18.87 -0.32
C ALA A 830 13.88 -17.46 0.31
N THR A 831 14.82 -16.65 -0.18
CA THR A 831 15.16 -15.35 0.41
C THR A 831 14.22 -14.23 -0.02
N SER A 832 13.78 -14.20 -1.28
CA SER A 832 13.02 -13.07 -1.85
C SER A 832 11.51 -13.30 -1.93
N PHE A 833 11.04 -14.55 -2.00
CA PHE A 833 9.61 -14.86 -2.04
C PHE A 833 9.12 -15.35 -0.69
N PHE A 834 9.69 -16.45 -0.19
CA PHE A 834 9.16 -17.15 0.97
C PHE A 834 9.35 -16.35 2.28
N SER A 835 10.58 -15.88 2.56
CA SER A 835 10.87 -15.20 3.82
C SER A 835 10.09 -13.89 4.03
N PRO A 836 9.92 -13.01 3.01
CA PRO A 836 9.08 -11.83 3.17
C PRO A 836 7.60 -12.18 3.43
N LEU A 837 7.05 -13.17 2.72
CA LEU A 837 5.66 -13.61 2.90
C LEU A 837 5.42 -14.11 4.34
N THR A 838 6.28 -15.01 4.84
CA THR A 838 6.14 -15.55 6.20
C THR A 838 6.34 -14.48 7.27
N ALA A 839 7.32 -13.59 7.10
CA ALA A 839 7.61 -12.53 8.06
C ALA A 839 6.49 -11.50 8.19
N HIS A 840 5.96 -11.01 7.06
CA HIS A 840 4.85 -10.05 7.08
C HIS A 840 3.55 -10.70 7.56
N PHE A 841 3.32 -11.99 7.28
CA PHE A 841 2.19 -12.74 7.82
C PHE A 841 2.22 -12.81 9.35
N GLN A 842 3.38 -13.14 9.95
CA GLN A 842 3.52 -13.16 11.41
C GLN A 842 3.27 -11.80 12.06
N VAL A 843 3.71 -10.72 11.43
CA VAL A 843 3.42 -9.35 11.88
C VAL A 843 1.93 -9.07 11.78
N ALA A 844 1.30 -9.44 10.66
CA ALA A 844 -0.11 -9.20 10.44
C ALA A 844 -1.03 -9.98 11.39
N LEU A 845 -0.65 -11.20 11.80
CA LEU A 845 -1.37 -11.98 12.82
C LEU A 845 -1.44 -11.28 14.18
N ARG A 846 -0.50 -10.38 14.49
CA ARG A 846 -0.51 -9.57 15.74
C ARG A 846 -1.40 -8.33 15.64
N SER A 847 -1.96 -8.03 14.47
CA SER A 847 -2.89 -6.92 14.27
C SER A 847 -4.28 -7.24 14.82
N ALA A 848 -5.01 -6.23 15.29
CA ALA A 848 -6.32 -6.39 15.93
C ALA A 848 -7.43 -6.90 14.98
N LYS A 849 -7.28 -6.71 13.66
CA LYS A 849 -8.20 -7.22 12.62
C LYS A 849 -7.43 -7.58 11.35
N PRO A 850 -6.84 -8.78 11.25
CA PRO A 850 -6.13 -9.18 10.05
C PRO A 850 -7.13 -9.50 8.92
N ILE A 851 -7.19 -8.64 7.91
CA ILE A 851 -7.95 -8.89 6.66
C ILE A 851 -7.50 -10.20 5.99
N ILE A 852 -6.26 -10.62 6.28
CA ILE A 852 -5.62 -11.82 5.75
C ILE A 852 -6.24 -13.11 6.28
N LEU A 853 -7.00 -13.06 7.39
CA LEU A 853 -7.74 -14.23 7.90
C LEU A 853 -9.06 -14.50 7.15
N ASN A 854 -9.36 -13.77 6.07
CA ASN A 854 -10.45 -14.16 5.19
C ASN A 854 -10.14 -15.53 4.56
N HIS A 855 -11.02 -16.52 4.75
CA HIS A 855 -10.78 -17.92 4.40
C HIS A 855 -10.34 -18.14 2.94
N ALA A 856 -10.96 -17.43 1.98
CA ALA A 856 -10.61 -17.54 0.57
C ALA A 856 -9.19 -17.04 0.25
N LEU A 857 -8.80 -15.90 0.83
CA LEU A 857 -7.46 -15.34 0.64
C LEU A 857 -6.41 -16.13 1.42
N LEU A 858 -6.77 -16.67 2.59
CA LEU A 858 -5.92 -17.57 3.36
C LEU A 858 -5.65 -18.87 2.61
N ALA A 859 -6.66 -19.46 1.96
CA ALA A 859 -6.51 -20.64 1.12
C ALA A 859 -5.50 -20.39 0.00
N LEU A 860 -5.67 -19.30 -0.73
CA LEU A 860 -4.77 -18.90 -1.82
C LEU A 860 -3.35 -18.63 -1.31
N TYR A 861 -3.22 -17.92 -0.19
CA TYR A 861 -1.93 -17.64 0.44
C TYR A 861 -1.18 -18.95 0.78
N LEU A 862 -1.84 -19.90 1.43
CA LEU A 862 -1.24 -21.20 1.77
C LEU A 862 -0.86 -22.00 0.51
N GLN A 863 -1.71 -22.00 -0.51
CA GLN A 863 -1.40 -22.64 -1.80
C GLN A 863 -0.16 -22.01 -2.45
N THR A 864 -0.06 -20.67 -2.48
CA THR A 864 1.10 -19.98 -3.05
C THR A 864 2.39 -20.30 -2.29
N LEU A 865 2.35 -20.35 -0.95
CA LEU A 865 3.51 -20.77 -0.15
C LEU A 865 3.93 -22.20 -0.49
N GLY A 866 2.98 -23.13 -0.59
CA GLY A 866 3.26 -24.50 -1.00
C GLY A 866 3.89 -24.59 -2.39
N ILE A 867 3.37 -23.81 -3.34
CA ILE A 867 3.90 -23.73 -4.70
C ILE A 867 5.32 -23.13 -4.73
N VAL A 868 5.61 -22.11 -3.93
CA VAL A 868 6.97 -21.53 -3.82
C VAL A 868 7.95 -22.56 -3.24
N VAL A 869 7.55 -23.33 -2.23
CA VAL A 869 8.39 -24.39 -1.65
C VAL A 869 8.60 -25.54 -2.64
N HIS A 870 7.55 -25.95 -3.36
CA HIS A 870 7.66 -26.93 -4.44
C HIS A 870 8.59 -26.44 -5.56
N ALA A 871 8.48 -25.16 -5.95
CA ALA A 871 9.34 -24.54 -6.95
C ALA A 871 10.81 -24.48 -6.52
N ALA A 872 11.09 -24.28 -5.24
CA ALA A 872 12.45 -24.35 -4.70
C ALA A 872 13.05 -25.76 -4.82
N GLY A 873 12.23 -26.79 -4.59
CA GLY A 873 12.58 -28.19 -4.86
C GLY A 873 13.55 -28.83 -3.84
N PRO A 874 13.79 -30.16 -3.99
CA PRO A 874 14.47 -30.98 -2.98
C PRO A 874 15.99 -30.74 -2.88
N SER A 875 16.57 -30.04 -3.87
CA SER A 875 18.01 -29.77 -3.96
C SER A 875 18.43 -28.46 -3.30
N THR A 876 17.52 -27.81 -2.57
CA THR A 876 17.77 -26.55 -1.88
C THR A 876 18.65 -26.77 -0.65
N LEU A 877 19.71 -25.95 -0.50
CA LEU A 877 20.56 -25.99 0.70
C LEU A 877 19.82 -25.48 1.95
N SER A 878 18.90 -24.53 1.76
CA SER A 878 18.05 -23.97 2.82
C SER A 878 16.75 -24.76 3.05
N LEU A 879 16.62 -25.98 2.52
CA LEU A 879 15.40 -26.79 2.68
C LEU A 879 14.96 -26.93 4.14
N PRO A 880 15.84 -27.33 5.10
CA PRO A 880 15.40 -27.57 6.47
C PRO A 880 14.83 -26.32 7.15
N GLN A 881 15.28 -25.14 6.73
CA GLN A 881 14.79 -23.87 7.23
C GLN A 881 13.40 -23.55 6.66
N LEU A 882 13.23 -23.69 5.34
CA LEU A 882 11.93 -23.48 4.68
C LEU A 882 10.86 -24.42 5.23
N THR A 883 11.24 -25.68 5.47
CA THR A 883 10.33 -26.69 5.99
C THR A 883 9.93 -26.36 7.40
N ALA A 884 10.86 -25.95 8.26
CA ALA A 884 10.54 -25.58 9.63
C ALA A 884 9.59 -24.37 9.70
N GLU A 885 9.91 -23.29 8.98
CA GLU A 885 9.07 -22.09 8.98
C GLU A 885 7.67 -22.34 8.41
N LEU A 886 7.57 -23.10 7.30
CA LEU A 886 6.26 -23.42 6.73
C LEU A 886 5.45 -24.33 7.66
N TRP A 887 6.08 -25.31 8.29
CA TRP A 887 5.42 -26.23 9.21
C TRP A 887 4.90 -25.51 10.45
N ASP A 888 5.71 -24.64 11.05
CA ASP A 888 5.32 -23.81 12.20
C ASP A 888 4.16 -22.87 11.84
N LEU A 889 4.20 -22.26 10.65
CA LEU A 889 3.11 -21.42 10.14
C LEU A 889 1.83 -22.25 9.95
N LEU A 890 1.91 -23.43 9.32
CA LEU A 890 0.77 -24.31 9.10
C LEU A 890 0.15 -24.76 10.43
N LEU A 891 0.96 -25.09 11.43
CA LEU A 891 0.50 -25.43 12.77
C LEU A 891 -0.12 -24.24 13.50
N GLY A 892 0.41 -23.02 13.32
CA GLY A 892 -0.15 -21.81 13.93
C GLY A 892 -1.51 -21.39 13.33
N VAL A 893 -1.71 -21.65 12.03
CA VAL A 893 -2.92 -21.22 11.30
C VAL A 893 -4.08 -22.23 11.42
N ARG A 894 -3.83 -23.44 11.95
CA ARG A 894 -4.82 -24.54 12.05
C ARG A 894 -6.18 -24.14 12.64
N VAL A 895 -6.19 -23.23 13.61
CA VAL A 895 -7.41 -22.77 14.30
C VAL A 895 -8.30 -21.94 13.37
N HIS A 896 -7.69 -21.21 12.44
CA HIS A 896 -8.40 -20.35 11.48
C HIS A 896 -8.87 -21.09 10.23
N VAL A 897 -8.24 -22.24 9.95
CA VAL A 897 -8.61 -23.12 8.83
C VAL A 897 -9.73 -24.08 9.23
N PHE A 898 -9.86 -24.38 10.52
CA PHE A 898 -10.85 -25.33 11.02
C PHE A 898 -12.28 -24.82 10.79
N GLY A 899 -13.02 -25.47 9.89
CA GLY A 899 -14.44 -25.21 9.61
C GLY A 899 -14.75 -24.77 8.17
N ASP A 900 -13.76 -24.36 7.39
CA ASP A 900 -13.94 -24.02 5.97
C ASP A 900 -13.18 -24.99 5.04
N LEU A 901 -13.89 -25.52 4.04
CA LEU A 901 -13.35 -26.52 3.10
C LEU A 901 -12.27 -25.94 2.20
N GLY A 902 -12.43 -24.70 1.74
CA GLY A 902 -11.46 -24.03 0.86
C GLY A 902 -10.13 -23.77 1.56
N ALA A 903 -10.17 -23.18 2.76
CA ALA A 903 -8.97 -22.99 3.58
C ALA A 903 -8.30 -24.33 3.95
N MET A 904 -9.08 -25.37 4.26
CA MET A 904 -8.56 -26.72 4.56
C MET A 904 -7.84 -27.33 3.35
N LYS A 905 -8.43 -27.20 2.16
CA LYS A 905 -7.78 -27.62 0.90
C LYS A 905 -6.44 -26.91 0.71
N GLY A 906 -6.39 -25.58 0.90
CA GLY A 906 -5.16 -24.81 0.77
C GLY A 906 -4.06 -25.24 1.76
N TRP A 907 -4.45 -25.54 3.01
CA TRP A 907 -3.55 -26.07 4.03
C TRP A 907 -2.99 -27.45 3.64
N LEU A 908 -3.86 -28.37 3.18
CA LEU A 908 -3.45 -29.72 2.78
C LEU A 908 -2.56 -29.72 1.54
N VAL A 909 -2.83 -28.84 0.57
CA VAL A 909 -1.95 -28.64 -0.60
C VAL A 909 -0.56 -28.19 -0.17
N ALA A 910 -0.49 -27.20 0.74
CA ALA A 910 0.78 -26.72 1.27
C ALA A 910 1.56 -27.84 1.99
N MET A 911 0.87 -28.63 2.82
CA MET A 911 1.47 -29.77 3.52
C MET A 911 1.94 -30.87 2.56
N ALA A 912 1.12 -31.24 1.57
CA ALA A 912 1.48 -32.24 0.56
C ALA A 912 2.71 -31.81 -0.25
N SER A 913 2.77 -30.54 -0.67
CA SER A 913 3.91 -29.98 -1.38
C SER A 913 5.19 -30.02 -0.54
N LEU A 914 5.09 -29.72 0.76
CA LEU A 914 6.23 -29.79 1.68
C LEU A 914 6.73 -31.24 1.85
N LEU A 915 5.83 -32.21 1.96
CA LEU A 915 6.18 -33.63 2.08
C LEU A 915 6.79 -34.19 0.79
N GLU A 916 6.31 -33.77 -0.37
CA GLU A 916 6.87 -34.18 -1.67
C GLU A 916 8.31 -33.70 -1.85
N VAL A 917 8.57 -32.43 -1.52
CA VAL A 917 9.93 -31.86 -1.57
C VAL A 917 10.87 -32.55 -0.58
N ASN A 918 10.36 -32.99 0.57
CA ASN A 918 11.14 -33.71 1.58
C ASN A 918 11.22 -35.23 1.38
N GLY A 919 10.65 -35.79 0.30
CA GLY A 919 10.56 -37.24 0.12
C GLY A 919 11.90 -37.97 0.16
N GLY A 920 13.00 -37.30 -0.24
CA GLY A 920 14.36 -37.85 -0.17
C GLY A 920 15.04 -37.74 1.21
N SER A 921 14.51 -36.92 2.12
CA SER A 921 15.09 -36.60 3.42
C SER A 921 14.12 -36.84 4.58
N MET A 922 13.16 -37.78 4.41
CA MET A 922 12.16 -38.13 5.42
C MET A 922 12.76 -38.47 6.80
N ARG A 923 13.94 -39.11 6.80
CA ARG A 923 14.70 -39.43 8.01
C ARG A 923 15.04 -38.18 8.83
N ARG A 924 15.61 -37.17 8.17
CA ARG A 924 16.03 -35.93 8.84
C ARG A 924 14.83 -35.20 9.43
N LEU A 925 13.70 -35.20 8.72
CA LEU A 925 12.47 -34.58 9.19
C LEU A 925 11.99 -35.20 10.52
N CYS A 926 11.99 -36.53 10.63
CA CYS A 926 11.62 -37.23 11.87
C CYS A 926 12.64 -37.01 13.01
N GLU A 927 13.93 -36.86 12.70
CA GLU A 927 14.98 -36.55 13.68
C GLU A 927 14.87 -35.11 14.21
N THR A 928 14.63 -34.14 13.34
CA THR A 928 14.64 -32.71 13.70
C THR A 928 13.30 -32.17 14.18
N GLN A 929 12.18 -32.68 13.63
CA GLN A 929 10.82 -32.16 13.84
C GLN A 929 9.84 -33.26 14.26
N GLY A 930 10.28 -34.21 15.10
CA GLY A 930 9.46 -35.36 15.49
C GLY A 930 8.16 -34.98 16.22
N ARG A 931 8.16 -33.88 17.00
CA ARG A 931 6.97 -33.42 17.73
C ARG A 931 5.93 -32.87 16.76
N GLU A 932 6.36 -32.03 15.83
CA GLU A 932 5.53 -31.36 14.83
C GLU A 932 4.92 -32.37 13.86
N VAL A 933 5.66 -33.43 13.53
CA VAL A 933 5.18 -34.57 12.74
C VAL A 933 4.07 -35.35 13.47
N MET A 934 4.19 -35.56 14.78
CA MET A 934 3.14 -36.23 15.56
C MET A 934 1.90 -35.34 15.73
N GLU A 935 2.09 -34.06 16.04
CA GLU A 935 1.00 -33.09 16.19
C GLU A 935 0.21 -32.92 14.89
N THR A 936 0.89 -32.84 13.75
CA THR A 936 0.22 -32.79 12.44
C THR A 936 -0.51 -34.08 12.11
N ARG A 937 0.05 -35.25 12.42
CA ARG A 937 -0.64 -36.53 12.23
C ARG A 937 -1.94 -36.60 13.03
N GLU A 938 -1.90 -36.24 14.31
CA GLU A 938 -3.10 -36.24 15.17
C GLU A 938 -4.15 -35.25 14.65
N TRP A 939 -3.72 -34.06 14.25
CA TRP A 939 -4.63 -33.04 13.73
C TRP A 939 -5.27 -33.43 12.39
N VAL A 940 -4.49 -33.92 11.43
CA VAL A 940 -5.02 -34.37 10.13
C VAL A 940 -5.93 -35.59 10.29
N ALA A 941 -5.66 -36.48 11.26
CA ALA A 941 -6.56 -37.60 11.59
C ALA A 941 -7.92 -37.08 12.08
N MET A 942 -7.93 -36.09 12.97
CA MET A 942 -9.18 -35.45 13.39
C MET A 942 -9.93 -34.76 12.25
N VAL A 943 -9.22 -34.16 11.28
CA VAL A 943 -9.84 -33.56 10.09
C VAL A 943 -10.47 -34.65 9.22
N PHE A 944 -9.72 -35.73 8.94
CA PHE A 944 -10.19 -36.86 8.14
C PHE A 944 -11.47 -37.50 8.73
N ASP A 945 -11.50 -37.74 10.04
CA ASP A 945 -12.65 -38.33 10.74
C ASP A 945 -13.90 -37.45 10.71
N LYS A 946 -13.72 -36.13 10.71
CA LYS A 946 -14.82 -35.15 10.69
C LYS A 946 -15.35 -34.89 9.28
N THR A 947 -14.52 -35.03 8.24
CA THR A 947 -14.93 -34.84 6.85
C THR A 947 -15.76 -36.02 6.33
N ARG A 948 -17.01 -35.72 5.92
CA ARG A 948 -17.85 -36.67 5.18
C ARG A 948 -17.33 -36.73 3.74
N GLY A 949 -17.30 -37.92 3.16
CA GLY A 949 -16.69 -38.14 1.83
C GLY A 949 -17.54 -39.02 0.93
N GLU A 950 -18.86 -38.99 1.14
CA GLU A 950 -19.79 -39.84 0.40
C GLU A 950 -20.33 -39.16 -0.87
N ASP A 951 -20.34 -37.83 -0.93
CA ASP A 951 -20.76 -37.06 -2.11
C ASP A 951 -19.53 -36.54 -2.87
N GLY A 952 -19.39 -36.89 -4.16
CA GLY A 952 -18.22 -36.61 -5.01
C GLY A 952 -17.98 -35.13 -5.33
N GLY A 953 -17.71 -34.30 -4.32
CA GLY A 953 -17.38 -32.88 -4.43
C GLY A 953 -16.07 -32.50 -3.71
N GLU A 954 -15.89 -31.21 -3.44
CA GLU A 954 -14.68 -30.65 -2.80
C GLU A 954 -14.37 -31.30 -1.43
N GLU A 955 -15.39 -31.75 -0.70
CA GLU A 955 -15.22 -32.49 0.55
C GLU A 955 -14.46 -33.81 0.36
N ASN A 956 -14.72 -34.52 -0.74
CA ASN A 956 -14.03 -35.75 -1.07
C ASN A 956 -12.57 -35.47 -1.47
N GLU A 957 -12.30 -34.39 -2.21
CA GLU A 957 -10.93 -33.97 -2.53
C GLU A 957 -10.13 -33.67 -1.25
N VAL A 958 -10.71 -32.91 -0.32
CA VAL A 958 -10.09 -32.59 0.98
C VAL A 958 -9.84 -33.88 1.78
N LYS A 959 -10.80 -34.80 1.80
CA LYS A 959 -10.65 -36.08 2.51
C LYS A 959 -9.57 -36.98 1.90
N MET A 960 -9.52 -37.08 0.58
CA MET A 960 -8.48 -37.81 -0.15
C MET A 960 -7.09 -37.22 0.11
N LEU A 961 -6.97 -35.89 0.15
CA LEU A 961 -5.72 -35.21 0.50
C LEU A 961 -5.30 -35.45 1.93
N ALA A 962 -6.24 -35.38 2.88
CA ALA A 962 -5.98 -35.68 4.29
C ALA A 962 -5.49 -37.12 4.45
N ALA A 963 -6.12 -38.09 3.77
CA ALA A 963 -5.66 -39.48 3.76
C ALA A 963 -4.25 -39.62 3.17
N GLY A 964 -3.96 -38.95 2.05
CA GLY A 964 -2.65 -38.96 1.42
C GLY A 964 -1.54 -38.44 2.34
N VAL A 965 -1.79 -37.32 3.02
CA VAL A 965 -0.87 -36.74 4.01
C VAL A 965 -0.66 -37.70 5.19
N LEU A 966 -1.73 -38.30 5.73
CA LEU A 966 -1.64 -39.25 6.85
C LEU A 966 -0.82 -40.48 6.52
N ILE A 967 -1.00 -41.05 5.33
CA ILE A 967 -0.27 -42.26 4.91
C ILE A 967 1.20 -41.94 4.71
N ARG A 968 1.53 -40.80 4.07
CA ARG A 968 2.93 -40.37 3.91
C ARG A 968 3.62 -40.10 5.25
N LEU A 969 2.94 -39.45 6.20
CA LEU A 969 3.47 -39.27 7.56
C LEU A 969 3.62 -40.61 8.29
N GLY A 970 2.68 -41.54 8.12
CA GLY A 970 2.76 -42.91 8.65
C GLY A 970 3.98 -43.66 8.13
N GLU A 971 4.17 -43.71 6.81
CA GLU A 971 5.34 -44.31 6.16
C GLU A 971 6.66 -43.71 6.68
N ALA A 972 6.68 -42.40 6.93
CA ALA A 972 7.85 -41.70 7.49
C ALA A 972 8.23 -42.25 8.85
N ILE A 973 7.24 -42.32 9.73
CA ILE A 973 7.38 -42.75 11.11
C ILE A 973 7.76 -44.22 11.16
N GLU A 974 7.11 -45.07 10.37
CA GLU A 974 7.41 -46.50 10.31
C GLU A 974 8.82 -46.76 9.79
N ARG A 975 9.26 -46.08 8.73
CA ARG A 975 10.64 -46.19 8.24
C ARG A 975 11.66 -45.76 9.28
N TYR A 976 11.35 -44.70 10.04
CA TYR A 976 12.21 -44.22 11.11
C TYR A 976 12.23 -45.17 12.31
N GLN A 977 11.08 -45.72 12.72
CA GLN A 977 10.97 -46.72 13.79
C GLN A 977 11.69 -48.02 13.42
N ALA A 978 11.53 -48.51 12.19
CA ALA A 978 12.23 -49.69 11.70
C ALA A 978 13.74 -49.49 11.71
N LEU A 979 14.21 -48.28 11.39
CA LEU A 979 15.63 -47.92 11.48
C LEU A 979 16.12 -47.89 12.93
N LEU A 980 15.37 -47.26 13.85
CA LEU A 980 15.73 -47.25 15.27
C LEU A 980 15.77 -48.67 15.86
N MET A 981 14.82 -49.53 15.49
CA MET A 981 14.83 -50.94 15.89
C MET A 981 15.99 -51.71 15.27
N GLY A 982 16.34 -51.44 14.01
CA GLY A 982 17.51 -52.02 13.35
C GLY A 982 18.83 -51.59 14.00
N ASP A 983 18.98 -50.30 14.33
CA ASP A 983 20.14 -49.77 15.05
C ASP A 983 20.25 -50.41 16.45
N LEU A 984 19.13 -50.55 17.18
CA LEU A 984 19.08 -51.25 18.48
C LEU A 984 19.49 -52.73 18.40
N VAL A 985 19.15 -53.42 17.32
CA VAL A 985 19.56 -54.83 17.08
C VAL A 985 21.05 -54.91 16.73
N GLY A 986 21.65 -53.87 16.14
CA GLY A 986 23.07 -53.80 15.84
C GLY A 986 23.99 -53.49 17.02
N PHE A 987 23.44 -53.11 18.18
CA PHE A 987 24.18 -52.86 19.44
C PHE A 987 24.17 -54.04 20.43
N GLN A 988 23.47 -55.13 20.12
CA GLN A 988 23.57 -56.43 20.83
C GLN A 988 24.58 -57.33 20.12
#